data_AF-A0A0D3GML2-F1
#
_entry.id   AF-A0A0D3GML2-F1
#
_cell.length_a   1.000
_cell.length_b   1.000
_cell.length_c   1.000
_cell.angle_alpha   90.00
_cell.angle_beta   90.00
_cell.angle_gamma   90.00
#
_symmetry.space_group_name_H-M   'P 1'
#
loop_
_entity.id
_entity.type
_entity.pdbx_description
1 polymer ?
#
loop_
_entity_poly.entity_id
_entity_poly.type
_entity_poly.pdbx_seq_one_letter_code
_entity_poly.pdbx_strand_id
1 'polypeptide(L)'
;MAAERVVVDECRGVLFVYSDGAVERRAAPGFATPVRDDGSVEWKDAVFDAARGLGVRLYRPRERGGGRLPVFFYYHGGGFCIGSRTWPNCQNYCLRLAAELGAVVVAPDYRLAPEHRLPAAFEDAENALLWLASQARPGGDTWVAEAADFGRVFVSGDSAGGTIAHHLAVRFGSASGRAELAPARVAGYVQLMPFFGGVERTPSEAACPDDAFLNRDLNDRYWRLSLPAGGATADHPFSNPFGPASPDLAAAEFAPTLVVVGGRDLLRDRALDYAARLAAMGKPVEALEFEGQQHGFFTIDPWSAASGDLMRAVKRFVDTDGGGGGGKLETVAMASTAAAMTSYGSRVSQQLVDTNMPTMPAVVSAAGAAAPCSNVVEDLVGFLRVLSDGTILRSPGPVFCPSTFPGEHPSVEWKEAVYDKPKNLHHRLPAAVDDAAGFLHWLRERAVDGDGDGWWLAEAADFGRVFVTGDSAGGTIAHHLAVRAGSAAAAAAAPDDPVAIRGYVLLMPFFGGVSRTPSEAGCPAEVFLNLDLFDRFWRLSLPPGATRDHPMANPFGPDSPAMDGVELPPVLVVAGGLDMLRDRAVDYAERLSAMGKPVELAEFAGEHHGFFTLGPGSDAAGELIAAVARFVDVAAPPPK
;
A
#
# COMPACT_ATOMS: atom_id res chain seq x y z
N MET A 1 47.84 33.24 -15.54
CA MET A 1 46.38 33.18 -15.36
C MET A 1 46.10 31.96 -14.51
N ALA A 2 45.39 32.09 -13.38
CA ALA A 2 44.95 30.92 -12.63
C ALA A 2 44.05 30.08 -13.55
N ALA A 3 44.25 28.77 -13.58
CA ALA A 3 43.38 27.88 -14.36
C ALA A 3 41.93 28.10 -13.93
N GLU A 4 41.02 28.20 -14.90
CA GLU A 4 39.60 28.38 -14.63
C GLU A 4 39.10 27.20 -13.78
N ARG A 5 38.45 27.50 -12.66
CA ARG A 5 37.91 26.50 -11.74
C ARG A 5 36.68 25.87 -12.39
N VAL A 6 36.74 24.57 -12.71
CA VAL A 6 35.64 23.84 -13.36
C VAL A 6 35.04 22.83 -12.39
N VAL A 7 33.72 22.68 -12.41
CA VAL A 7 33.01 21.63 -11.65
C VAL A 7 33.36 20.27 -12.26
N VAL A 8 33.95 19.39 -11.44
CA VAL A 8 34.30 18.01 -11.84
C VAL A 8 33.31 16.99 -11.30
N ASP A 9 32.62 17.30 -10.20
CA ASP A 9 31.51 16.52 -9.68
C ASP A 9 30.38 17.42 -9.21
N GLU A 10 29.16 16.99 -9.50
CA GLU A 10 27.93 17.60 -9.04
C GLU A 10 27.03 16.52 -8.47
N CYS A 11 26.42 16.76 -7.31
CA CYS A 11 25.37 15.89 -6.80
C CYS A 11 24.12 16.71 -6.50
N ARG A 12 23.12 16.60 -7.39
CA ARG A 12 21.71 16.97 -7.15
C ARG A 12 21.49 18.45 -6.82
N GLY A 13 22.33 19.32 -7.35
CA GLY A 13 22.34 20.76 -7.13
C GLY A 13 22.80 21.16 -5.73
N VAL A 14 23.31 20.21 -4.93
CA VAL A 14 23.67 20.43 -3.52
C VAL A 14 25.17 20.44 -3.34
N LEU A 15 25.87 19.44 -3.86
CA LEU A 15 27.32 19.29 -3.73
C LEU A 15 27.98 19.61 -5.06
N PHE A 16 28.99 20.47 -5.04
CA PHE A 16 29.85 20.77 -6.18
C PHE A 16 31.31 20.56 -5.76
N VAL A 17 32.03 19.72 -6.48
CA VAL A 17 33.49 19.55 -6.31
C VAL A 17 34.16 20.13 -7.54
N TYR A 18 35.19 20.92 -7.31
CA TYR A 18 35.91 21.64 -8.35
C TYR A 18 37.26 20.99 -8.69
N SER A 19 37.79 21.30 -9.87
CA SER A 19 39.03 20.74 -10.41
C SER A 19 40.28 20.98 -9.54
N ASP A 20 40.24 21.96 -8.64
CA ASP A 20 41.30 22.26 -7.66
C ASP A 20 41.08 21.58 -6.28
N GLY A 21 40.06 20.72 -6.17
CA GLY A 21 39.69 20.01 -4.95
C GLY A 21 38.80 20.79 -4.00
N ALA A 22 38.43 22.03 -4.32
CA ALA A 22 37.48 22.79 -3.49
C ALA A 22 36.09 22.16 -3.53
N VAL A 23 35.37 22.26 -2.42
CA VAL A 23 34.02 21.75 -2.25
C VAL A 23 33.08 22.91 -1.90
N GLU A 24 31.95 22.98 -2.58
CA GLU A 24 30.85 23.90 -2.29
C GLU A 24 29.58 23.10 -2.00
N ARG A 25 28.87 23.51 -0.94
CA ARG A 25 27.59 22.95 -0.54
C ARG A 25 26.52 24.03 -0.55
N ARG A 26 25.39 23.75 -1.20
CA ARG A 26 24.20 24.59 -1.09
C ARG A 26 23.33 24.12 0.08
N ALA A 27 22.79 25.08 0.83
CA ALA A 27 22.03 24.81 2.05
C ALA A 27 20.67 24.16 1.76
N ALA A 28 20.03 24.53 0.63
CA ALA A 28 18.75 23.99 0.23
C ALA A 28 18.93 22.86 -0.78
N PRO A 29 18.22 21.73 -0.63
CA PRO A 29 18.17 20.72 -1.67
C PRO A 29 17.55 21.28 -2.97
N GLY A 30 17.92 20.72 -4.12
CA GLY A 30 17.34 21.09 -5.42
C GLY A 30 15.87 20.68 -5.62
N PHE A 31 15.19 20.17 -4.58
CA PHE A 31 13.80 19.74 -4.61
C PHE A 31 12.94 20.60 -3.66
N ALA A 32 11.72 20.94 -4.10
CA ALA A 32 10.76 21.76 -3.36
C ALA A 32 9.70 20.87 -2.69
N THR A 33 10.07 20.23 -1.58
CA THR A 33 9.12 19.45 -0.77
C THR A 33 8.60 20.32 0.38
N PRO A 34 7.31 20.68 0.42
CA PRO A 34 6.75 21.38 1.57
C PRO A 34 6.75 20.47 2.80
N VAL A 35 7.06 21.04 3.97
CA VAL A 35 6.91 20.33 5.24
C VAL A 35 5.42 20.23 5.58
N ARG A 36 4.92 19.04 5.85
CA ARG A 36 3.56 18.80 6.35
C ARG A 36 3.65 18.46 7.84
N ASP A 37 3.44 19.47 8.67
CA ASP A 37 3.39 19.35 10.13
C ASP A 37 2.02 19.85 10.60
N ASP A 38 1.16 18.92 11.01
CA ASP A 38 -0.20 19.20 11.50
C ASP A 38 -0.23 19.42 13.02
N GLY A 39 0.94 19.41 13.68
CA GLY A 39 1.07 19.56 15.12
C GLY A 39 0.75 18.31 15.94
N SER A 40 0.43 17.16 15.33
CA SER A 40 0.21 15.88 16.02
C SER A 40 1.49 15.33 16.68
N VAL A 41 2.65 15.73 16.17
CA VAL A 41 3.98 15.34 16.66
C VAL A 41 4.70 16.58 17.21
N GLU A 42 5.26 16.47 18.41
CA GLU A 42 6.19 17.46 18.93
C GLU A 42 7.63 17.03 18.61
N TRP A 43 8.48 18.01 18.30
CA TRP A 43 9.88 17.75 17.97
C TRP A 43 10.80 18.85 18.50
N LYS A 44 12.06 18.49 18.74
CA LYS A 44 13.12 19.43 19.13
C LYS A 44 14.47 18.98 18.60
N ASP A 45 15.39 19.93 18.46
CA ASP A 45 16.80 19.66 18.19
C ASP A 45 17.60 19.55 19.49
N ALA A 46 18.61 18.70 19.48
CA ALA A 46 19.65 18.60 20.51
C ALA A 46 21.03 18.42 19.84
N VAL A 47 22.09 18.54 20.62
CA VAL A 47 23.47 18.31 20.17
C VAL A 47 23.99 17.05 20.87
N PHE A 48 24.44 16.07 20.08
CA PHE A 48 25.02 14.85 20.63
C PHE A 48 26.55 14.85 20.62
N ASP A 49 27.17 15.63 19.73
CA ASP A 49 28.62 15.86 19.71
C ASP A 49 28.93 17.33 19.39
N ALA A 50 29.18 18.12 20.43
CA ALA A 50 29.51 19.54 20.29
C ALA A 50 30.88 19.78 19.66
N ALA A 51 31.84 18.85 19.81
CA ALA A 51 33.19 19.02 19.25
C ALA A 51 33.18 18.90 17.72
N ARG A 52 32.28 18.09 17.18
CA ARG A 52 32.07 17.93 15.73
C ARG A 52 30.89 18.76 15.19
N GLY A 53 30.15 19.44 16.07
CA GLY A 53 28.96 20.22 15.70
C GLY A 53 27.80 19.37 15.20
N LEU A 54 27.67 18.13 15.69
CA LEU A 54 26.65 17.20 15.23
C LEU A 54 25.37 17.27 16.07
N GLY A 55 24.26 17.51 15.38
CA GLY A 55 22.93 17.63 15.95
C GLY A 55 22.10 16.36 15.76
N VAL A 56 21.07 16.25 16.58
CA VAL A 56 20.03 15.22 16.49
C VAL A 56 18.67 15.87 16.61
N ARG A 57 17.71 15.41 15.82
CA ARG A 57 16.31 15.82 15.95
C ARG A 57 15.51 14.69 16.57
N LEU A 58 14.72 15.04 17.57
CA LEU A 58 13.91 14.14 18.37
C LEU A 58 12.44 14.44 18.08
N TYR A 59 11.64 13.40 17.88
CA TYR A 59 10.21 13.50 17.61
C TYR A 59 9.46 12.56 18.55
N ARG A 60 8.28 12.98 19.02
CA ARG A 60 7.34 12.09 19.71
C ARG A 60 5.89 12.54 19.48
N PRO A 61 4.92 11.62 19.45
CA PRO A 61 3.50 11.96 19.42
C PRO A 61 3.12 12.87 20.58
N ARG A 62 2.29 13.89 20.33
CA ARG A 62 1.73 14.73 21.40
C ARG A 62 0.78 13.94 22.29
N GLU A 63 -0.16 13.24 21.66
CA GLU A 63 -1.07 12.34 22.36
C GLU A 63 -0.39 10.99 22.54
N ARG A 64 -0.09 10.66 23.80
CA ARG A 64 0.48 9.38 24.19
C ARG A 64 -0.39 8.75 25.27
N GLY A 65 -0.59 7.44 25.18
CA GLY A 65 -1.11 6.67 26.31
C GLY A 65 -0.14 6.72 27.51
N GLY A 66 -0.52 6.13 28.64
CA GLY A 66 0.31 6.12 29.86
C GLY A 66 1.61 5.32 29.80
N GLY A 67 1.99 4.77 28.63
CA GLY A 67 3.15 3.87 28.45
C GLY A 67 4.35 4.52 27.75
N ARG A 68 5.50 3.85 27.84
CA ARG A 68 6.71 4.19 27.06
C ARG A 68 6.58 3.66 25.63
N LEU A 69 7.08 4.42 24.68
CA LEU A 69 7.01 4.16 23.24
C LEU A 69 8.31 3.53 22.74
N PRO A 70 8.27 2.65 21.72
CA PRO A 70 9.49 2.17 21.06
C PRO A 70 10.29 3.35 20.49
N VAL A 71 11.62 3.16 20.38
CA VAL A 71 12.49 4.15 19.74
C VAL A 71 12.77 3.74 18.30
N PHE A 72 12.50 4.62 17.35
CA PHE A 72 12.89 4.44 15.95
C PHE A 72 14.07 5.36 15.62
N PHE A 73 15.27 4.80 15.54
CA PHE A 73 16.52 5.53 15.38
C PHE A 73 16.93 5.56 13.91
N TYR A 74 16.71 6.68 13.22
CA TYR A 74 16.72 6.79 11.76
C TYR A 74 17.88 7.63 11.23
N TYR A 75 18.67 7.05 10.32
CA TYR A 75 19.71 7.75 9.56
C TYR A 75 19.24 8.07 8.15
N HIS A 76 19.41 9.32 7.72
CA HIS A 76 19.03 9.74 6.38
C HIS A 76 19.97 9.18 5.30
N GLY A 77 19.49 9.11 4.06
CA GLY A 77 20.26 8.75 2.88
C GLY A 77 21.03 9.91 2.24
N GLY A 78 21.53 9.69 1.02
CA GLY A 78 22.27 10.69 0.23
C GLY A 78 23.68 10.29 -0.19
N GLY A 79 23.95 8.97 -0.31
CA GLY A 79 25.25 8.45 -0.78
C GLY A 79 26.45 8.85 0.09
N PHE A 80 26.21 9.13 1.38
CA PHE A 80 27.13 9.75 2.34
C PHE A 80 27.63 11.16 1.98
N CYS A 81 27.17 11.72 0.85
CA CYS A 81 27.67 12.99 0.32
C CYS A 81 26.70 14.15 0.57
N ILE A 82 25.39 13.89 0.64
CA ILE A 82 24.35 14.89 0.82
C ILE A 82 23.33 14.44 1.88
N GLY A 83 22.42 15.33 2.26
CA GLY A 83 21.37 15.07 3.24
C GLY A 83 21.57 15.84 4.55
N SER A 84 20.50 15.95 5.34
CA SER A 84 20.52 16.45 6.71
C SER A 84 19.23 16.06 7.42
N ARG A 85 19.28 15.90 8.74
CA ARG A 85 18.10 15.79 9.61
C ARG A 85 17.11 16.96 9.46
N THR A 86 17.59 18.12 8.98
CA THR A 86 16.80 19.35 8.87
C THR A 86 16.10 19.51 7.53
N TRP A 87 16.40 18.65 6.55
CA TRP A 87 15.80 18.77 5.22
C TRP A 87 14.31 18.39 5.24
N PRO A 88 13.47 19.04 4.41
CA PRO A 88 12.02 18.82 4.42
C PRO A 88 11.58 17.37 4.20
N ASN A 89 12.28 16.63 3.32
CA ASN A 89 11.98 15.22 3.07
C ASN A 89 12.26 14.33 4.30
N CYS A 90 13.38 14.59 5.00
CA CYS A 90 13.72 13.88 6.24
C CYS A 90 12.75 14.25 7.38
N GLN A 91 12.42 15.54 7.51
CA GLN A 91 11.44 16.03 8.47
C GLN A 91 10.07 15.36 8.27
N ASN A 92 9.54 15.37 7.04
CA ASN A 92 8.25 14.76 6.72
C ASN A 92 8.23 13.26 7.03
N TYR A 93 9.29 12.55 6.66
CA TYR A 93 9.40 11.12 6.94
C TYR A 93 9.44 10.83 8.45
N CYS A 94 10.19 11.62 9.22
CA CYS A 94 10.27 11.43 10.67
C CYS A 94 8.97 11.82 11.41
N LEU A 95 8.28 12.87 10.97
CA LEU A 95 6.94 13.22 11.47
C LEU A 95 5.97 12.06 11.24
N ARG A 96 5.95 11.53 10.03
CA ARG A 96 5.10 10.39 9.65
C ARG A 96 5.42 9.14 10.46
N LEU A 97 6.70 8.79 10.60
CA LEU A 97 7.15 7.66 11.44
C LEU A 97 6.69 7.83 12.89
N ALA A 98 6.87 9.01 13.49
CA ALA A 98 6.49 9.24 14.88
C ALA A 98 4.98 9.05 15.07
N ALA A 99 4.17 9.63 14.19
CA ALA A 99 2.71 9.55 14.24
C ALA A 99 2.19 8.13 13.99
N GLU A 100 2.58 7.49 12.89
CA GLU A 100 1.99 6.20 12.48
C GLU A 100 2.52 5.02 13.30
N LEU A 101 3.80 5.04 13.69
CA LEU A 101 4.36 3.98 14.54
C LEU A 101 3.97 4.14 16.01
N GLY A 102 3.58 5.35 16.44
CA GLY A 102 3.48 5.68 17.86
C GLY A 102 4.85 5.54 18.54
N ALA A 103 5.90 6.11 17.94
CA ALA A 103 7.29 5.90 18.35
C ALA A 103 8.00 7.22 18.67
N VAL A 104 9.02 7.17 19.55
CA VAL A 104 10.00 8.24 19.65
C VAL A 104 10.97 8.09 18.48
N VAL A 105 10.98 9.05 17.56
CA VAL A 105 11.93 9.03 16.43
C VAL A 105 13.15 9.86 16.76
N VAL A 106 14.33 9.33 16.47
CA VAL A 106 15.62 9.98 16.72
C VAL A 106 16.41 10.00 15.42
N ALA A 107 16.66 11.20 14.90
CA ALA A 107 17.31 11.41 13.60
C ALA A 107 18.59 12.25 13.75
N PRO A 108 19.77 11.62 13.89
CA PRO A 108 21.05 12.34 13.97
C PRO A 108 21.57 12.75 12.57
N ASP A 109 22.38 13.81 12.55
CA ASP A 109 23.29 14.04 11.43
C ASP A 109 24.55 13.17 11.56
N TYR A 110 25.22 12.96 10.42
CA TYR A 110 26.57 12.43 10.34
C TYR A 110 27.40 13.29 9.38
N ARG A 111 28.73 13.32 9.56
CA ARG A 111 29.63 14.08 8.68
C ARG A 111 29.60 13.53 7.25
N LEU A 112 29.58 14.43 6.28
CA LEU A 112 29.42 14.10 4.86
C LEU A 112 30.76 14.07 4.12
N ALA A 113 30.85 13.18 3.15
CA ALA A 113 31.91 13.12 2.15
C ALA A 113 31.71 14.20 1.06
N PRO A 114 32.79 14.65 0.39
CA PRO A 114 34.17 14.16 0.47
C PRO A 114 35.06 14.78 1.55
N GLU A 115 34.60 15.82 2.27
CA GLU A 115 35.37 16.45 3.35
C GLU A 115 35.66 15.47 4.49
N HIS A 116 34.69 14.59 4.77
CA HIS A 116 34.78 13.54 5.76
C HIS A 116 34.42 12.18 5.14
N ARG A 117 35.37 11.59 4.43
CA ARG A 117 35.24 10.24 3.84
C ARG A 117 34.98 9.18 4.93
N LEU A 118 34.41 8.04 4.53
CA LEU A 118 34.23 6.88 5.39
C LEU A 118 35.59 6.45 5.99
N PRO A 119 35.64 6.11 7.30
CA PRO A 119 34.52 5.73 8.17
C PRO A 119 33.87 6.86 8.98
N ALA A 120 34.13 8.15 8.71
CA ALA A 120 33.65 9.24 9.56
C ALA A 120 32.13 9.18 9.87
N ALA A 121 31.30 8.88 8.86
CA ALA A 121 29.86 8.73 9.06
C ALA A 121 29.48 7.55 9.97
N PHE A 122 30.24 6.44 9.92
CA PHE A 122 30.01 5.29 10.80
C PHE A 122 30.40 5.61 12.24
N GLU A 123 31.53 6.29 12.45
CA GLU A 123 31.95 6.74 13.79
C GLU A 123 30.90 7.68 14.40
N ASP A 124 30.37 8.61 13.61
CA ASP A 124 29.34 9.55 14.06
C ASP A 124 28.03 8.85 14.40
N ALA A 125 27.62 7.87 13.60
CA ALA A 125 26.45 7.06 13.85
C ALA A 125 26.58 6.22 15.13
N GLU A 126 27.73 5.58 15.34
CA GLU A 126 28.00 4.84 16.57
C GLU A 126 27.92 5.77 17.79
N ASN A 127 28.53 6.95 17.71
CA ASN A 127 28.47 7.95 18.78
C ASN A 127 27.03 8.44 19.03
N ALA A 128 26.21 8.61 18.00
CA ALA A 128 24.82 9.00 18.14
C ALA A 128 23.97 7.91 18.83
N LEU A 129 24.20 6.64 18.49
CA LEU A 129 23.49 5.52 19.12
C LEU A 129 23.94 5.32 20.58
N LEU A 130 25.23 5.50 20.88
CA LEU A 130 25.73 5.53 22.27
C LEU A 130 25.20 6.73 23.05
N TRP A 131 25.05 7.89 22.41
CA TRP A 131 24.40 9.05 23.01
C TRP A 131 22.95 8.74 23.40
N LEU A 132 22.18 8.04 22.55
CA LEU A 132 20.83 7.58 22.91
C LEU A 132 20.87 6.69 24.16
N ALA A 133 21.77 5.71 24.19
CA ALA A 133 21.92 4.82 25.34
C ALA A 133 22.25 5.57 26.63
N SER A 134 23.00 6.68 26.53
CA SER A 134 23.26 7.54 27.68
C SER A 134 22.01 8.30 28.16
N GLN A 135 21.01 8.56 27.30
CA GLN A 135 19.74 9.19 27.70
C GLN A 135 18.88 8.29 28.58
N ALA A 136 19.12 6.97 28.57
CA ALA A 136 18.45 6.01 29.44
C ALA A 136 18.96 6.04 30.89
N ARG A 137 20.05 6.76 31.16
CA ARG A 137 20.71 6.82 32.47
C ARG A 137 20.27 8.07 33.25
N PRO A 138 20.45 8.11 34.58
CA PRO A 138 20.17 9.32 35.36
C PRO A 138 20.91 10.54 34.79
N GLY A 139 20.18 11.64 34.59
CA GLY A 139 20.72 12.87 33.98
C GLY A 139 20.54 12.96 32.45
N GLY A 140 19.95 11.95 31.81
CA GLY A 140 19.51 12.02 30.42
C GLY A 140 18.40 13.06 30.21
N ASP A 141 18.19 13.46 28.96
CA ASP A 141 17.16 14.42 28.57
C ASP A 141 15.76 13.87 28.92
N THR A 142 15.06 14.53 29.85
CA THR A 142 13.75 14.09 30.35
C THR A 142 12.71 13.96 29.25
N TRP A 143 12.80 14.77 28.20
CA TRP A 143 11.86 14.75 27.08
C TRP A 143 11.91 13.41 26.32
N VAL A 144 13.09 12.79 26.24
CA VAL A 144 13.25 11.46 25.64
C VAL A 144 13.07 10.39 26.72
N ALA A 145 13.70 10.56 27.89
CA ALA A 145 13.76 9.53 28.92
C ALA A 145 12.39 9.15 29.51
N GLU A 146 11.43 10.08 29.54
CA GLU A 146 10.06 9.83 30.02
C GLU A 146 9.20 9.11 28.97
N ALA A 147 9.47 9.35 27.68
CA ALA A 147 8.66 8.85 26.57
C ALA A 147 9.19 7.53 25.99
N ALA A 148 10.49 7.29 26.01
CA ALA A 148 11.14 6.21 25.28
C ALA A 148 11.29 4.91 26.09
N ASP A 149 11.00 3.79 25.45
CA ASP A 149 11.40 2.44 25.86
C ASP A 149 12.75 2.09 25.23
N PHE A 150 13.82 2.29 25.99
CA PHE A 150 15.18 1.96 25.56
C PHE A 150 15.43 0.45 25.41
N GLY A 151 14.53 -0.42 25.88
CA GLY A 151 14.59 -1.85 25.61
C GLY A 151 14.10 -2.23 24.21
N ARG A 152 13.43 -1.30 23.51
CA ARG A 152 12.82 -1.48 22.19
C ARG A 152 13.32 -0.42 21.21
N VAL A 153 14.62 -0.48 20.88
CA VAL A 153 15.24 0.40 19.88
C VAL A 153 15.28 -0.29 18.52
N PHE A 154 14.72 0.35 17.50
CA PHE A 154 14.80 -0.10 16.10
C PHE A 154 15.72 0.84 15.35
N VAL A 155 16.83 0.32 14.83
CA VAL A 155 17.81 1.13 14.06
C VAL A 155 17.45 1.05 12.58
N SER A 156 17.32 2.19 11.94
CA SER A 156 16.88 2.29 10.56
C SER A 156 17.69 3.32 9.78
N GLY A 157 17.66 3.19 8.46
CA GLY A 157 18.06 4.27 7.58
C GLY A 157 17.77 3.96 6.13
N ASP A 158 17.69 5.00 5.31
CA ASP A 158 17.52 4.87 3.87
C ASP A 158 18.83 5.01 3.12
N SER A 159 19.01 4.24 2.04
CA SER A 159 20.19 4.37 1.18
C SER A 159 21.48 4.25 2.01
N ALA A 160 22.32 5.30 2.03
CA ALA A 160 23.51 5.37 2.87
C ALA A 160 23.23 5.14 4.37
N GLY A 161 22.09 5.60 4.88
CA GLY A 161 21.61 5.31 6.22
C GLY A 161 21.31 3.83 6.45
N GLY A 162 20.85 3.11 5.43
CA GLY A 162 20.67 1.65 5.48
C GLY A 162 22.01 0.94 5.63
N THR A 163 23.05 1.41 4.93
CA THR A 163 24.42 0.92 5.08
C THR A 163 24.98 1.22 6.47
N ILE A 164 24.70 2.40 7.05
CA ILE A 164 25.01 2.72 8.44
C ILE A 164 24.35 1.70 9.38
N ALA A 165 23.06 1.44 9.20
CA ALA A 165 22.32 0.47 10.01
C ALA A 165 22.96 -0.93 9.96
N HIS A 166 23.45 -1.37 8.79
CA HIS A 166 24.22 -2.61 8.67
C HIS A 166 25.50 -2.61 9.52
N HIS A 167 26.33 -1.57 9.42
CA HIS A 167 27.59 -1.49 10.18
C HIS A 167 27.34 -1.45 11.70
N LEU A 168 26.26 -0.76 12.12
CA LEU A 168 25.82 -0.78 13.52
C LEU A 168 25.36 -2.18 13.95
N ALA A 169 24.66 -2.93 13.08
CA ALA A 169 24.29 -4.32 13.34
C ALA A 169 25.52 -5.21 13.57
N VAL A 170 26.56 -5.05 12.77
CA VAL A 170 27.81 -5.80 12.96
C VAL A 170 28.51 -5.43 14.26
N ARG A 171 28.67 -4.13 14.55
CA ARG A 171 29.35 -3.65 15.76
C ARG A 171 28.61 -4.04 17.04
N PHE A 172 27.33 -3.70 17.13
CA PHE A 172 26.49 -3.94 18.30
C PHE A 172 25.91 -5.35 18.34
N GLY A 173 26.14 -6.17 17.31
CA GLY A 173 25.92 -7.61 17.30
C GLY A 173 27.01 -8.41 18.02
N SER A 174 28.10 -7.77 18.45
CA SER A 174 29.12 -8.36 19.31
C SER A 174 28.72 -8.29 20.80
N ALA A 175 29.23 -9.23 21.62
CA ALA A 175 28.97 -9.22 23.06
C ALA A 175 29.46 -7.92 23.75
N SER A 176 30.63 -7.42 23.35
CA SER A 176 31.17 -6.14 23.85
C SER A 176 30.34 -4.95 23.42
N GLY A 177 29.88 -4.92 22.15
CA GLY A 177 29.02 -3.86 21.65
C GLY A 177 27.69 -3.80 22.40
N ARG A 178 27.01 -4.95 22.60
CA ARG A 178 25.78 -5.00 23.41
C ARG A 178 25.99 -4.52 24.84
N ALA A 179 27.12 -4.88 25.46
CA ALA A 179 27.45 -4.43 26.81
C ALA A 179 27.67 -2.90 26.87
N GLU A 180 28.30 -2.32 25.86
CA GLU A 180 28.51 -0.87 25.74
C GLU A 180 27.19 -0.12 25.55
N LEU A 181 26.24 -0.70 24.79
CA LEU A 181 24.95 -0.08 24.51
C LEU A 181 23.95 -0.14 25.68
N ALA A 182 24.15 -1.03 26.65
CA ALA A 182 23.27 -1.14 27.81
C ALA A 182 23.12 0.21 28.55
N PRO A 183 21.93 0.53 29.12
CA PRO A 183 20.74 -0.32 29.19
C PRO A 183 19.88 -0.32 27.93
N ALA A 184 20.26 0.40 26.86
CA ALA A 184 19.54 0.34 25.60
C ALA A 184 19.78 -0.99 24.88
N ARG A 185 18.75 -1.48 24.17
CA ARG A 185 18.80 -2.73 23.41
C ARG A 185 18.20 -2.51 22.03
N VAL A 186 18.96 -2.88 20.99
CA VAL A 186 18.43 -2.93 19.63
C VAL A 186 17.53 -4.16 19.49
N ALA A 187 16.24 -3.92 19.30
CA ALA A 187 15.21 -4.94 19.07
C ALA A 187 15.11 -5.32 17.59
N GLY A 188 15.51 -4.45 16.66
CA GLY A 188 15.56 -4.78 15.24
C GLY A 188 16.24 -3.73 14.37
N TYR A 189 16.49 -4.11 13.12
CA TYR A 189 17.04 -3.25 12.08
C TYR A 189 16.05 -3.11 10.91
N VAL A 190 15.84 -1.88 10.42
CA VAL A 190 14.98 -1.61 9.26
C VAL A 190 15.81 -0.91 8.18
N GLN A 191 16.30 -1.69 7.21
CA GLN A 191 17.14 -1.21 6.13
C GLN A 191 16.29 -0.84 4.92
N LEU A 192 16.22 0.46 4.62
CA LEU A 192 15.37 0.98 3.54
C LEU A 192 16.22 1.20 2.29
N MET A 193 16.15 0.29 1.32
CA MET A 193 16.92 0.36 0.08
C MET A 193 18.42 0.60 0.33
N PRO A 194 19.10 -0.28 1.10
CA PRO A 194 20.45 -0.02 1.59
C PRO A 194 21.45 0.21 0.44
N PHE A 195 22.30 1.23 0.60
CA PHE A 195 23.30 1.63 -0.38
C PHE A 195 24.54 0.75 -0.27
N PHE A 196 24.43 -0.50 -0.70
CA PHE A 196 25.57 -1.40 -0.86
C PHE A 196 26.20 -1.26 -2.24
N GLY A 197 27.49 -1.53 -2.35
CA GLY A 197 28.24 -1.49 -3.61
C GLY A 197 28.99 -2.78 -3.89
N GLY A 198 29.76 -2.75 -4.97
CA GLY A 198 30.64 -3.82 -5.43
C GLY A 198 31.20 -3.48 -6.81
N VAL A 199 32.36 -4.02 -7.14
CA VAL A 199 33.00 -3.73 -8.44
C VAL A 199 32.22 -4.34 -9.59
N GLU A 200 31.83 -5.61 -9.44
CA GLU A 200 30.97 -6.30 -10.40
C GLU A 200 29.56 -5.72 -10.36
N ARG A 201 28.99 -5.48 -11.56
CA ARG A 201 27.63 -4.96 -11.71
C ARG A 201 26.63 -6.09 -11.63
N THR A 202 25.58 -5.87 -10.85
CA THR A 202 24.40 -6.71 -10.84
C THR A 202 23.53 -6.47 -12.08
N PRO A 203 22.62 -7.40 -12.43
CA PRO A 203 21.66 -7.20 -13.51
C PRO A 203 20.85 -5.90 -13.40
N SER A 204 20.35 -5.57 -12.20
CA SER A 204 19.61 -4.32 -11.93
C SER A 204 20.46 -3.06 -12.18
N GLU A 205 21.74 -3.06 -11.78
CA GLU A 205 22.66 -1.95 -12.08
C GLU A 205 22.93 -1.81 -13.59
N ALA A 206 23.14 -2.93 -14.28
CA ALA A 206 23.40 -2.95 -15.71
C ALA A 206 22.18 -2.50 -16.54
N ALA A 207 20.96 -2.85 -16.10
CA ALA A 207 19.71 -2.51 -16.76
C ALA A 207 19.16 -1.12 -16.37
N CYS A 208 19.76 -0.44 -15.39
CA CYS A 208 19.25 0.84 -14.88
C CYS A 208 19.24 1.94 -15.96
N PRO A 209 18.12 2.66 -16.14
CA PRO A 209 18.05 3.82 -17.02
C PRO A 209 18.99 4.95 -16.57
N ASP A 210 19.56 5.69 -17.53
CA ASP A 210 20.47 6.80 -17.22
C ASP A 210 19.74 8.00 -16.56
N ASP A 211 18.43 8.13 -16.77
CA ASP A 211 17.57 9.16 -16.17
C ASP A 211 16.90 8.73 -14.86
N ALA A 212 17.19 7.52 -14.36
CA ALA A 212 16.68 7.04 -13.08
C ALA A 212 17.12 7.96 -11.92
N PHE A 213 16.28 8.03 -10.87
CA PHE A 213 16.59 8.85 -9.69
C PHE A 213 17.99 8.52 -9.14
N LEU A 214 18.24 7.28 -8.75
CA LEU A 214 19.61 6.80 -8.54
C LEU A 214 20.03 6.05 -9.81
N ASN A 215 20.92 6.66 -10.59
CA ASN A 215 21.49 6.06 -11.79
C ASN A 215 22.95 5.62 -11.55
N ARG A 216 23.55 4.95 -12.54
CA ARG A 216 24.93 4.43 -12.44
C ARG A 216 25.97 5.52 -12.20
N ASP A 217 25.91 6.63 -12.95
CA ASP A 217 26.87 7.73 -12.83
C ASP A 217 26.87 8.33 -11.42
N LEU A 218 25.68 8.59 -10.89
CA LEU A 218 25.51 9.15 -9.54
C LEU A 218 25.95 8.15 -8.46
N ASN A 219 25.64 6.86 -8.62
CA ASN A 219 26.10 5.80 -7.72
C ASN A 219 27.63 5.71 -7.67
N ASP A 220 28.29 5.69 -8.83
CA ASP A 220 29.75 5.63 -8.92
C ASP A 220 30.41 6.89 -8.37
N ARG A 221 29.81 8.07 -8.63
CA ARG A 221 30.23 9.34 -8.05
C ARG A 221 30.14 9.30 -6.52
N TYR A 222 29.01 8.87 -5.95
CA TYR A 222 28.86 8.75 -4.49
C TYR A 222 29.90 7.81 -3.88
N TRP A 223 30.12 6.61 -4.45
CA TRP A 223 31.13 5.72 -3.90
C TRP A 223 32.55 6.27 -3.98
N ARG A 224 32.92 6.87 -5.12
CA ARG A 224 34.25 7.47 -5.29
C ARG A 224 34.48 8.65 -4.33
N LEU A 225 33.47 9.46 -4.06
CA LEU A 225 33.57 10.59 -3.14
C LEU A 225 33.59 10.14 -1.68
N SER A 226 32.90 9.04 -1.34
CA SER A 226 32.68 8.58 0.03
C SER A 226 33.73 7.61 0.56
N LEU A 227 34.28 6.73 -0.28
CA LEU A 227 35.26 5.75 0.15
C LEU A 227 36.62 6.39 0.55
N PRO A 228 37.45 5.69 1.36
CA PRO A 228 38.80 6.15 1.68
C PRO A 228 39.60 6.53 0.41
N ALA A 229 40.41 7.59 0.52
CA ALA A 229 41.30 7.98 -0.56
C ALA A 229 42.38 6.90 -0.81
N GLY A 230 43.00 6.91 -1.99
CA GLY A 230 44.11 5.99 -2.31
C GLY A 230 43.73 4.75 -3.11
N GLY A 231 42.65 4.80 -3.90
CA GLY A 231 42.28 3.73 -4.83
C GLY A 231 41.35 2.66 -4.26
N ALA A 232 40.64 2.95 -3.15
CA ALA A 232 39.58 2.09 -2.65
C ALA A 232 38.50 1.90 -3.74
N THR A 233 38.04 0.67 -3.88
CA THR A 233 37.01 0.28 -4.87
C THR A 233 35.68 0.04 -4.18
N ALA A 234 34.62 -0.13 -4.97
CA ALA A 234 33.30 -0.46 -4.44
C ALA A 234 33.24 -1.81 -3.68
N ASP A 235 34.28 -2.67 -3.76
CA ASP A 235 34.43 -3.88 -2.94
C ASP A 235 35.06 -3.63 -1.56
N HIS A 236 35.37 -2.38 -1.22
CA HIS A 236 35.79 -2.03 0.13
C HIS A 236 34.72 -2.47 1.16
N PRO A 237 35.09 -2.99 2.35
CA PRO A 237 34.14 -3.48 3.35
C PRO A 237 33.09 -2.47 3.83
N PHE A 238 33.37 -1.18 3.64
CA PHE A 238 32.42 -0.10 3.92
C PHE A 238 31.26 -0.02 2.93
N SER A 239 31.45 -0.55 1.73
CA SER A 239 30.52 -0.51 0.61
C SER A 239 29.90 -1.88 0.33
N ASN A 240 30.74 -2.91 0.22
CA ASN A 240 30.29 -4.27 -0.07
C ASN A 240 30.33 -5.12 1.21
N PRO A 241 29.19 -5.46 1.84
CA PRO A 241 29.17 -6.24 3.08
C PRO A 241 29.66 -7.68 2.92
N PHE A 242 29.74 -8.18 1.67
CA PHE A 242 30.20 -9.53 1.34
C PHE A 242 31.37 -9.51 0.35
N GLY A 243 32.09 -8.38 0.26
CA GLY A 243 33.27 -8.24 -0.59
C GLY A 243 34.44 -9.10 -0.08
N PRO A 244 35.49 -9.31 -0.89
CA PRO A 244 36.61 -10.20 -0.56
C PRO A 244 37.35 -9.86 0.74
N ALA A 245 37.35 -8.58 1.14
CA ALA A 245 37.99 -8.09 2.35
C ALA A 245 37.02 -7.90 3.52
N SER A 246 35.74 -8.25 3.35
CA SER A 246 34.70 -8.02 4.35
C SER A 246 34.77 -9.06 5.46
N PRO A 247 34.45 -8.67 6.70
CA PRO A 247 34.44 -9.61 7.81
C PRO A 247 33.36 -10.67 7.63
N ASP A 248 33.61 -11.87 8.17
CA ASP A 248 32.58 -12.90 8.28
C ASP A 248 31.51 -12.49 9.28
N LEU A 249 30.25 -12.49 8.83
CA LEU A 249 29.10 -12.10 9.63
C LEU A 249 28.52 -13.26 10.46
N ALA A 250 29.02 -14.50 10.30
CA ALA A 250 28.51 -15.68 10.99
C ALA A 250 28.54 -15.51 12.52
N ALA A 251 29.62 -14.94 13.06
CA ALA A 251 29.81 -14.75 14.50
C ALA A 251 29.03 -13.54 15.07
N ALA A 252 28.63 -12.57 14.25
CA ALA A 252 27.87 -11.40 14.70
C ALA A 252 26.41 -11.78 14.94
N GLU A 253 25.85 -11.43 16.09
CA GLU A 253 24.43 -11.63 16.37
C GLU A 253 23.61 -10.51 15.73
N PHE A 254 22.68 -10.86 14.85
CA PHE A 254 21.78 -9.89 14.24
C PHE A 254 20.44 -9.95 14.95
N ALA A 255 20.00 -8.82 15.48
CA ALA A 255 18.58 -8.63 15.80
C ALA A 255 17.74 -8.81 14.52
N PRO A 256 16.44 -9.13 14.64
CA PRO A 256 15.53 -9.16 13.50
C PRO A 256 15.78 -8.01 12.53
N THR A 257 15.85 -8.31 11.24
CA THR A 257 16.19 -7.33 10.20
C THR A 257 15.14 -7.33 9.10
N LEU A 258 14.53 -6.18 8.84
CA LEU A 258 13.67 -5.93 7.69
C LEU A 258 14.49 -5.23 6.59
N VAL A 259 14.54 -5.81 5.40
CA VAL A 259 15.19 -5.23 4.21
C VAL A 259 14.11 -4.82 3.21
N VAL A 260 14.00 -3.52 2.94
CA VAL A 260 13.04 -2.98 1.97
C VAL A 260 13.74 -2.68 0.65
N VAL A 261 13.12 -3.08 -0.45
CA VAL A 261 13.68 -3.00 -1.80
C VAL A 261 12.68 -2.34 -2.75
N GLY A 262 13.14 -1.46 -3.65
CA GLY A 262 12.31 -0.95 -4.74
C GLY A 262 12.46 -1.80 -6.00
N GLY A 263 11.37 -2.22 -6.63
CA GLY A 263 11.41 -3.07 -7.82
C GLY A 263 12.06 -2.41 -9.05
N ARG A 264 12.19 -1.08 -9.08
CA ARG A 264 12.92 -0.31 -10.11
C ARG A 264 14.18 0.37 -9.55
N ASP A 265 14.63 -0.02 -8.37
CA ASP A 265 15.85 0.49 -7.77
C ASP A 265 17.09 -0.06 -8.50
N LEU A 266 18.08 0.80 -8.76
CA LEU A 266 19.42 0.41 -9.20
C LEU A 266 20.02 -0.65 -8.27
N LEU A 267 19.77 -0.55 -6.96
CA LEU A 267 20.38 -1.38 -5.94
C LEU A 267 19.56 -2.60 -5.56
N ARG A 268 18.48 -2.88 -6.31
CA ARG A 268 17.54 -3.96 -6.05
C ARG A 268 18.24 -5.29 -5.78
N ASP A 269 19.09 -5.73 -6.71
CA ASP A 269 19.70 -7.05 -6.61
C ASP A 269 20.73 -7.12 -5.48
N ARG A 270 21.39 -6.01 -5.14
CA ARG A 270 22.31 -5.95 -4.01
C ARG A 270 21.59 -6.13 -2.67
N ALA A 271 20.44 -5.48 -2.50
CA ALA A 271 19.63 -5.60 -1.29
C ALA A 271 19.02 -7.02 -1.14
N LEU A 272 18.56 -7.61 -2.26
CA LEU A 272 18.04 -8.98 -2.27
C LEU A 272 19.13 -10.03 -2.00
N ASP A 273 20.31 -9.91 -2.63
CA ASP A 273 21.47 -10.77 -2.35
C ASP A 273 21.88 -10.65 -0.87
N TYR A 274 21.85 -9.43 -0.33
CA TYR A 274 22.15 -9.20 1.08
C TYR A 274 21.20 -9.96 2.00
N ALA A 275 19.89 -9.81 1.81
CA ALA A 275 18.90 -10.53 2.59
C ALA A 275 19.02 -12.05 2.45
N ALA A 276 19.25 -12.55 1.23
CA ALA A 276 19.43 -13.97 0.96
C ALA A 276 20.65 -14.56 1.68
N ARG A 277 21.78 -13.84 1.71
CA ARG A 277 22.99 -14.28 2.40
C ARG A 277 22.83 -14.29 3.92
N LEU A 278 22.17 -13.27 4.49
CA LEU A 278 21.83 -13.28 5.91
C LEU A 278 20.90 -14.45 6.27
N ALA A 279 19.89 -14.73 5.45
CA ALA A 279 18.99 -15.86 5.64
C ALA A 279 19.74 -17.20 5.57
N ALA A 280 20.65 -17.35 4.61
CA ALA A 280 21.49 -18.54 4.47
C ALA A 280 22.43 -18.75 5.69
N MET A 281 22.79 -17.68 6.39
CA MET A 281 23.54 -17.72 7.66
C MET A 281 22.63 -17.96 8.88
N GLY A 282 21.33 -18.18 8.68
CA GLY A 282 20.36 -18.39 9.76
C GLY A 282 20.02 -17.14 10.57
N LYS A 283 20.31 -15.94 10.05
CA LYS A 283 19.95 -14.68 10.71
C LYS A 283 18.46 -14.39 10.53
N PRO A 284 17.77 -13.79 11.51
CA PRO A 284 16.36 -13.42 11.41
C PRO A 284 16.21 -12.23 10.45
N VAL A 285 15.91 -12.52 9.19
CA VAL A 285 15.77 -11.50 8.14
C VAL A 285 14.50 -11.71 7.34
N GLU A 286 13.82 -10.61 7.05
CA GLU A 286 12.70 -10.51 6.14
C GLU A 286 13.07 -9.51 5.05
N ALA A 287 12.68 -9.78 3.80
CA ALA A 287 12.85 -8.84 2.71
C ALA A 287 11.52 -8.56 2.02
N LEU A 288 11.25 -7.27 1.81
CA LEU A 288 10.04 -6.75 1.17
C LEU A 288 10.40 -5.97 -0.08
N GLU A 289 9.98 -6.46 -1.23
CA GLU A 289 10.15 -5.77 -2.51
C GLU A 289 8.88 -5.02 -2.88
N PHE A 290 8.98 -3.70 -3.06
CA PHE A 290 7.90 -2.83 -3.51
C PHE A 290 7.93 -2.69 -5.03
N GLU A 291 7.04 -3.41 -5.70
CA GLU A 291 6.99 -3.44 -7.16
C GLU A 291 6.87 -2.04 -7.77
N GLY A 292 7.59 -1.79 -8.86
CA GLY A 292 7.52 -0.53 -9.60
C GLY A 292 8.16 0.68 -8.90
N GLN A 293 8.54 0.57 -7.63
CA GLN A 293 9.07 1.69 -6.86
C GLN A 293 10.56 1.93 -7.15
N GLN A 294 10.92 3.20 -7.27
CA GLN A 294 12.30 3.66 -7.46
C GLN A 294 13.01 3.90 -6.11
N HIS A 295 14.32 4.12 -6.19
CA HIS A 295 15.15 4.44 -5.03
C HIS A 295 14.60 5.64 -4.24
N GLY A 296 14.37 5.47 -2.94
CA GLY A 296 13.93 6.53 -2.03
C GLY A 296 12.50 7.04 -2.25
N PHE A 297 11.60 6.26 -2.87
CA PHE A 297 10.23 6.70 -3.18
C PHE A 297 9.49 7.34 -1.98
N PHE A 298 9.75 6.84 -0.77
CA PHE A 298 9.11 7.28 0.47
C PHE A 298 9.67 8.56 1.07
N THR A 299 10.86 9.00 0.67
CA THR A 299 11.36 10.34 1.03
C THR A 299 10.99 11.36 -0.05
N ILE A 300 10.78 10.92 -1.29
CA ILE A 300 10.37 11.77 -2.42
C ILE A 300 8.88 12.14 -2.29
N ASP A 301 8.03 11.13 -2.11
CA ASP A 301 6.60 11.30 -1.88
C ASP A 301 6.17 10.55 -0.63
N PRO A 302 6.38 11.14 0.56
CA PRO A 302 6.14 10.49 1.83
C PRO A 302 4.67 10.21 2.12
N TRP A 303 3.71 10.59 1.27
CA TRP A 303 2.28 10.28 1.44
C TRP A 303 1.68 9.47 0.29
N SER A 304 2.49 9.04 -0.68
CA SER A 304 2.07 8.08 -1.70
C SER A 304 1.51 6.78 -1.08
N ALA A 305 0.66 6.09 -1.83
CA ALA A 305 0.14 4.77 -1.45
C ALA A 305 1.28 3.79 -1.11
N ALA A 306 2.31 3.72 -1.96
CA ALA A 306 3.52 2.92 -1.70
C ALA A 306 4.18 3.23 -0.35
N SER A 307 4.20 4.51 0.04
CA SER A 307 4.76 4.94 1.33
C SER A 307 3.85 4.57 2.49
N GLY A 308 2.53 4.58 2.30
CA GLY A 308 1.58 4.05 3.29
C GLY A 308 1.77 2.56 3.54
N ASP A 309 1.99 1.77 2.49
CA ASP A 309 2.27 0.34 2.60
C ASP A 309 3.60 0.08 3.31
N LEU A 310 4.62 0.88 2.99
CA LEU A 310 5.88 0.86 3.72
C LEU A 310 5.69 1.16 5.20
N MET A 311 4.93 2.20 5.56
CA MET A 311 4.66 2.52 6.97
C MET A 311 3.96 1.37 7.68
N ARG A 312 2.96 0.73 7.06
CA ARG A 312 2.27 -0.43 7.65
C ARG A 312 3.21 -1.62 7.84
N ALA A 313 4.09 -1.89 6.88
CA ALA A 313 5.09 -2.95 7.00
C ALA A 313 6.08 -2.69 8.13
N VAL A 314 6.60 -1.46 8.23
CA VAL A 314 7.49 -1.04 9.32
C VAL A 314 6.76 -1.09 10.66
N LYS A 315 5.50 -0.67 10.72
CA LYS A 315 4.67 -0.77 11.92
C LYS A 315 4.49 -2.19 12.40
N ARG A 316 4.11 -3.11 11.51
CA ARG A 316 4.01 -4.54 11.83
C ARG A 316 5.32 -5.08 12.39
N PHE A 317 6.44 -4.70 11.77
CA PHE A 317 7.76 -5.12 12.22
C PHE A 317 8.11 -4.60 13.62
N VAL A 318 7.81 -3.33 13.90
CA VAL A 318 8.01 -2.71 15.23
C VAL A 318 7.08 -3.31 16.29
N ASP A 319 5.80 -3.48 15.99
CA ASP A 319 4.79 -3.98 16.95
C ASP A 319 5.04 -5.44 17.36
N THR A 320 5.63 -6.24 16.47
CA THR A 320 5.96 -7.66 16.73
C THR A 320 7.35 -7.87 17.32
N ASP A 321 8.08 -6.81 17.68
CA ASP A 321 9.50 -6.86 18.07
C ASP A 321 10.38 -7.60 17.05
N GLY A 322 10.02 -7.49 15.77
CA GLY A 322 10.66 -8.21 14.66
C GLY A 322 10.38 -9.72 14.63
N GLY A 323 9.45 -10.23 15.44
CA GLY A 323 9.17 -11.67 15.63
C GLY A 323 8.13 -12.31 14.71
N GLY A 324 7.61 -11.60 13.69
CA GLY A 324 6.44 -12.05 12.92
C GLY A 324 6.66 -12.84 11.62
N GLY A 325 7.88 -12.93 11.09
CA GLY A 325 8.11 -13.46 9.73
C GLY A 325 9.28 -14.44 9.66
N GLY A 326 9.00 -15.74 9.66
CA GLY A 326 10.02 -16.76 9.41
C GLY A 326 10.51 -16.70 7.96
N GLY A 327 11.67 -16.08 7.72
CA GLY A 327 12.56 -16.31 6.57
C GLY A 327 11.95 -16.33 5.17
N LYS A 328 10.82 -15.66 4.92
CA LYS A 328 10.19 -15.58 3.60
C LYS A 328 10.47 -14.23 2.97
N LEU A 329 10.96 -14.26 1.73
CA LEU A 329 10.95 -13.12 0.82
C LEU A 329 9.49 -12.88 0.43
N GLU A 330 8.93 -11.74 0.79
CA GLU A 330 7.57 -11.35 0.38
C GLU A 330 7.67 -10.20 -0.62
N THR A 331 7.16 -10.42 -1.83
CA THR A 331 7.02 -9.33 -2.82
C THR A 331 5.74 -8.57 -2.49
N VAL A 332 5.88 -7.31 -2.11
CA VAL A 332 4.76 -6.36 -2.02
C VAL A 332 4.48 -5.85 -3.44
N ALA A 333 3.62 -6.57 -4.15
CA ALA A 333 3.12 -6.14 -5.45
C ALA A 333 2.28 -4.87 -5.29
N MET A 334 2.82 -3.72 -5.67
CA MET A 334 2.10 -2.45 -5.76
C MET A 334 1.81 -2.13 -7.22
N ALA A 335 0.54 -2.21 -7.59
CA ALA A 335 0.04 -1.66 -8.84
C ALA A 335 0.30 -0.14 -8.85
N SER A 336 1.26 0.32 -9.67
CA SER A 336 1.52 1.75 -9.81
C SER A 336 0.31 2.43 -10.48
N THR A 337 -0.44 3.21 -9.73
CA THR A 337 -1.70 3.86 -10.13
C THR A 337 -1.55 5.06 -11.07
N ALA A 338 -0.36 5.41 -11.56
CA ALA A 338 -0.18 6.52 -12.52
C ALA A 338 0.53 6.14 -13.84
N ALA A 339 1.30 5.05 -13.89
CA ALA A 339 1.98 4.60 -15.12
C ALA A 339 1.31 3.38 -15.79
N ALA A 340 0.38 2.71 -15.09
CA ALA A 340 -0.34 1.56 -15.63
C ALA A 340 -1.35 1.95 -16.73
N MET A 341 -1.85 3.19 -16.75
CA MET A 341 -2.85 3.59 -17.74
C MET A 341 -2.29 3.77 -19.15
N THR A 342 -1.07 4.29 -19.30
CA THR A 342 -0.44 4.48 -20.62
C THR A 342 0.30 3.22 -21.11
N SER A 343 0.75 2.35 -20.20
CA SER A 343 1.54 1.15 -20.52
C SER A 343 0.72 -0.15 -20.61
N TYR A 344 -0.54 -0.17 -20.18
CA TYR A 344 -1.38 -1.37 -20.28
C TYR A 344 -2.12 -1.47 -21.62
N GLY A 345 -2.54 -0.33 -22.19
CA GLY A 345 -3.10 -0.28 -23.55
C GLY A 345 -2.11 -0.74 -24.64
N SER A 346 -0.80 -0.61 -24.41
CA SER A 346 0.24 -1.07 -25.33
C SER A 346 0.57 -2.57 -25.20
N ARG A 347 0.48 -3.16 -24.01
CA ARG A 347 0.76 -4.61 -23.82
C ARG A 347 -0.41 -5.51 -24.22
N VAL A 348 -1.66 -5.06 -24.08
CA VAL A 348 -2.83 -5.79 -24.61
C VAL A 348 -2.88 -5.74 -26.14
N SER A 349 -2.44 -4.62 -26.75
CA SER A 349 -2.28 -4.55 -28.21
C SER A 349 -1.21 -5.50 -28.74
N GLN A 350 -0.14 -5.77 -27.99
CA GLN A 350 0.95 -6.65 -28.45
C GLN A 350 0.60 -8.14 -28.29
N GLN A 351 -0.20 -8.51 -27.29
CA GLN A 351 -0.68 -9.89 -27.10
C GLN A 351 -1.84 -10.28 -28.04
N LEU A 352 -2.49 -9.30 -28.68
CA LEU A 352 -3.52 -9.53 -29.71
C LEU A 352 -2.97 -9.58 -31.14
N VAL A 353 -1.71 -9.18 -31.38
CA VAL A 353 -1.11 -9.12 -32.72
C VAL A 353 -0.20 -10.33 -33.02
N ASP A 354 0.34 -11.02 -32.02
CA ASP A 354 1.31 -12.13 -32.21
C ASP A 354 0.70 -13.55 -32.05
N THR A 355 -0.46 -13.81 -32.68
CA THR A 355 -0.89 -15.19 -32.96
C THR A 355 -0.44 -15.64 -34.36
N ASN A 356 0.87 -15.72 -34.58
CA ASN A 356 1.44 -16.56 -35.63
C ASN A 356 2.25 -17.69 -34.99
N MET A 357 1.66 -18.88 -35.04
CA MET A 357 2.16 -20.11 -34.43
C MET A 357 3.57 -20.51 -34.90
N PRO A 358 4.46 -20.97 -34.02
CA PRO A 358 5.57 -21.83 -34.40
C PRO A 358 5.14 -23.31 -34.44
N THR A 359 5.53 -23.99 -35.51
CA THR A 359 5.39 -25.43 -35.74
C THR A 359 6.02 -26.28 -34.62
N MET A 360 5.24 -27.20 -34.07
CA MET A 360 5.65 -28.23 -33.10
C MET A 360 6.50 -29.34 -33.77
N PRO A 361 7.45 -29.98 -33.06
CA PRO A 361 8.06 -31.22 -33.51
C PRO A 361 7.13 -32.41 -33.23
N ALA A 362 7.09 -33.34 -34.19
CA ALA A 362 6.26 -34.53 -34.17
C ALA A 362 6.60 -35.47 -33.00
N VAL A 363 5.57 -35.88 -32.25
CA VAL A 363 5.63 -37.04 -31.36
C VAL A 363 4.55 -38.03 -31.81
N VAL A 364 4.99 -39.27 -31.97
CA VAL A 364 4.30 -40.41 -32.58
C VAL A 364 3.13 -40.89 -31.71
N SER A 365 2.07 -41.35 -32.38
CA SER A 365 0.79 -41.77 -31.81
C SER A 365 0.84 -42.98 -30.88
N ALA A 366 -0.09 -43.02 -29.90
CA ALA A 366 -0.83 -44.23 -29.56
C ALA A 366 -2.28 -43.86 -29.21
N ALA A 367 -3.21 -44.60 -29.79
CA ALA A 367 -4.64 -44.31 -29.84
C ALA A 367 -5.39 -44.59 -28.52
N GLY A 368 -6.35 -43.73 -28.21
CA GLY A 368 -7.45 -43.95 -27.27
C GLY A 368 -8.52 -42.90 -27.51
N ALA A 369 -9.72 -43.31 -27.92
CA ALA A 369 -10.81 -42.40 -28.29
C ALA A 369 -11.24 -41.52 -27.10
N ALA A 370 -11.05 -40.21 -27.22
CA ALA A 370 -11.57 -39.22 -26.29
C ALA A 370 -12.83 -38.55 -26.91
N ALA A 371 -13.84 -38.33 -26.07
CA ALA A 371 -15.04 -37.55 -26.38
C ALA A 371 -14.68 -36.20 -27.03
N PRO A 372 -15.58 -35.57 -27.84
CA PRO A 372 -15.27 -34.31 -28.47
C PRO A 372 -14.86 -33.28 -27.40
N CYS A 373 -13.61 -32.81 -27.48
CA CYS A 373 -13.12 -31.76 -26.60
C CYS A 373 -14.04 -30.54 -26.75
N SER A 374 -14.73 -30.18 -25.68
CA SER A 374 -15.53 -28.96 -25.66
C SER A 374 -14.58 -27.75 -25.69
N ASN A 375 -14.76 -26.91 -26.71
CA ASN A 375 -13.92 -25.73 -26.91
C ASN A 375 -14.46 -24.54 -26.10
N VAL A 376 -13.57 -23.64 -25.67
CA VAL A 376 -13.96 -22.39 -25.02
C VAL A 376 -14.66 -21.50 -26.06
N VAL A 377 -15.93 -21.19 -25.82
CA VAL A 377 -16.72 -20.27 -26.66
C VAL A 377 -16.77 -18.86 -26.10
N GLU A 378 -16.48 -18.71 -24.81
CA GLU A 378 -16.36 -17.42 -24.16
C GLU A 378 -15.32 -17.48 -23.04
N ASP A 379 -14.37 -16.54 -23.04
CA ASP A 379 -13.38 -16.38 -21.98
C ASP A 379 -13.46 -14.95 -21.42
N LEU A 380 -14.00 -14.81 -20.20
CA LEU A 380 -13.97 -13.55 -19.45
C LEU A 380 -12.59 -13.43 -18.79
N VAL A 381 -11.56 -13.13 -19.58
CA VAL A 381 -10.22 -12.75 -19.09
C VAL A 381 -9.63 -13.75 -18.08
N GLY A 382 -9.93 -15.05 -18.24
CA GLY A 382 -9.50 -16.14 -17.37
C GLY A 382 -10.35 -16.35 -16.11
N PHE A 383 -11.31 -15.47 -15.78
CA PHE A 383 -12.21 -15.59 -14.62
C PHE A 383 -13.23 -16.70 -14.78
N LEU A 384 -13.84 -16.72 -15.95
CA LEU A 384 -14.92 -17.60 -16.31
C LEU A 384 -14.77 -17.99 -17.77
N ARG A 385 -14.74 -19.30 -18.01
CA ARG A 385 -14.78 -19.86 -19.36
C ARG A 385 -16.08 -20.61 -19.55
N VAL A 386 -16.79 -20.29 -20.62
CA VAL A 386 -17.95 -21.06 -21.08
C VAL A 386 -17.46 -21.96 -22.20
N LEU A 387 -17.73 -23.26 -22.07
CA LEU A 387 -17.42 -24.24 -23.10
C LEU A 387 -18.61 -24.43 -24.05
N SER A 388 -18.34 -24.90 -25.26
CA SER A 388 -19.35 -25.14 -26.31
C SER A 388 -20.47 -26.12 -25.91
N ASP A 389 -20.26 -26.94 -24.88
CA ASP A 389 -21.26 -27.85 -24.32
C ASP A 389 -22.09 -27.22 -23.18
N GLY A 390 -21.86 -25.94 -22.87
CA GLY A 390 -22.52 -25.20 -21.79
C GLY A 390 -21.82 -25.29 -20.43
N THR A 391 -20.70 -26.02 -20.31
CA THR A 391 -19.92 -26.11 -19.07
C THR A 391 -19.32 -24.76 -18.71
N ILE A 392 -19.40 -24.39 -17.43
CA ILE A 392 -18.81 -23.16 -16.88
C ILE A 392 -17.61 -23.54 -16.02
N LEU A 393 -16.42 -23.08 -16.40
CA LEU A 393 -15.20 -23.20 -15.61
C LEU A 393 -14.92 -21.86 -14.93
N ARG A 394 -14.72 -21.86 -13.61
CA ARG A 394 -14.35 -20.68 -12.83
C ARG A 394 -12.90 -20.79 -12.38
N SER A 395 -12.16 -19.69 -12.40
CA SER A 395 -10.79 -19.64 -11.85
C SER A 395 -10.79 -20.01 -10.36
N PRO A 396 -9.82 -20.82 -9.89
CA PRO A 396 -9.74 -21.25 -8.49
C PRO A 396 -9.17 -20.19 -7.52
N GLY A 397 -8.79 -19.00 -7.98
CA GLY A 397 -8.22 -17.96 -7.11
C GLY A 397 -8.48 -16.53 -7.60
N PRO A 398 -8.45 -15.54 -6.68
CA PRO A 398 -8.71 -14.14 -7.03
C PRO A 398 -7.58 -13.62 -7.92
N VAL A 399 -7.91 -13.24 -9.15
CA VAL A 399 -6.95 -12.60 -10.08
C VAL A 399 -6.97 -11.07 -9.93
N PHE A 400 -7.95 -10.52 -9.20
CA PHE A 400 -8.15 -9.07 -9.02
C PHE A 400 -7.84 -8.51 -7.63
N CYS A 401 -7.83 -9.36 -6.60
CA CYS A 401 -7.37 -8.95 -5.28
C CYS A 401 -5.89 -9.32 -5.19
N PRO A 402 -4.97 -8.36 -4.96
CA PRO A 402 -3.65 -8.70 -4.51
C PRO A 402 -3.78 -9.62 -3.30
N SER A 403 -3.08 -10.76 -3.29
CA SER A 403 -3.01 -11.69 -2.16
C SER A 403 -2.34 -11.08 -0.91
N THR A 404 -2.15 -9.75 -0.89
CA THR A 404 -1.40 -8.96 0.08
C THR A 404 -2.30 -8.09 0.97
N PHE A 405 -3.63 -8.09 0.77
CA PHE A 405 -4.52 -7.49 1.75
C PHE A 405 -4.68 -8.46 2.94
N PRO A 406 -4.35 -8.05 4.17
CA PRO A 406 -4.42 -8.94 5.30
C PRO A 406 -5.87 -9.39 5.51
N GLY A 407 -6.09 -10.70 5.57
CA GLY A 407 -7.42 -11.27 5.86
C GLY A 407 -7.92 -10.95 7.27
N GLU A 408 -7.10 -10.32 8.11
CA GLU A 408 -7.39 -9.96 9.49
C GLU A 408 -6.84 -8.54 9.78
N HIS A 409 -7.60 -7.70 10.48
CA HIS A 409 -7.14 -6.40 10.95
C HIS A 409 -7.17 -6.42 12.49
N PRO A 410 -6.13 -5.94 13.20
CA PRO A 410 -6.01 -6.10 14.65
C PRO A 410 -7.13 -5.41 15.46
N SER A 411 -7.90 -4.53 14.84
CA SER A 411 -9.08 -3.87 15.43
C SER A 411 -10.41 -4.40 14.89
N VAL A 412 -10.40 -5.47 14.09
CA VAL A 412 -11.59 -6.04 13.45
C VAL A 412 -11.63 -7.54 13.71
N GLU A 413 -12.57 -7.96 14.54
CA GLU A 413 -12.96 -9.36 14.65
C GLU A 413 -13.89 -9.70 13.49
N TRP A 414 -13.67 -10.85 12.84
CA TRP A 414 -14.53 -11.34 11.77
C TRP A 414 -14.75 -12.84 11.92
N LYS A 415 -15.88 -13.33 11.42
CA LYS A 415 -16.24 -14.74 11.42
C LYS A 415 -16.96 -15.06 10.11
N GLU A 416 -16.54 -16.11 9.40
CA GLU A 416 -17.31 -16.63 8.27
C GLU A 416 -18.64 -17.21 8.78
N ALA A 417 -19.75 -16.71 8.23
CA ALA A 417 -21.08 -17.25 8.48
C ALA A 417 -21.65 -17.81 7.19
N VAL A 418 -22.06 -19.09 7.21
CA VAL A 418 -22.77 -19.70 6.08
C VAL A 418 -24.27 -19.48 6.28
N TYR A 419 -24.84 -18.56 5.51
CA TYR A 419 -26.26 -18.19 5.64
C TYR A 419 -27.22 -19.16 4.92
N ASP A 420 -26.74 -19.94 3.93
CA ASP A 420 -27.50 -21.01 3.26
C ASP A 420 -26.58 -22.21 2.91
N LYS A 421 -26.44 -23.15 3.85
CA LYS A 421 -25.61 -24.37 3.71
C LYS A 421 -26.06 -25.31 2.58
N PRO A 422 -27.37 -25.55 2.36
CA PRO A 422 -27.83 -26.44 1.30
C PRO A 422 -27.48 -26.00 -0.12
N LYS A 423 -27.39 -24.69 -0.38
CA LYS A 423 -27.34 -24.20 -1.76
C LYS A 423 -25.96 -23.89 -2.32
N ASN A 424 -24.89 -23.85 -1.51
CA ASN A 424 -23.49 -23.64 -1.94
C ASN A 424 -23.36 -22.61 -3.11
N LEU A 425 -23.93 -21.41 -2.91
CA LEU A 425 -24.57 -20.62 -3.96
C LEU A 425 -23.63 -20.02 -5.03
N HIS A 426 -24.01 -20.22 -6.30
CA HIS A 426 -23.58 -19.48 -7.48
C HIS A 426 -24.74 -19.36 -8.50
N HIS A 427 -25.47 -18.22 -8.58
CA HIS A 427 -26.59 -18.06 -9.53
C HIS A 427 -26.64 -16.69 -10.25
N ARG A 428 -27.45 -16.61 -11.33
CA ARG A 428 -27.69 -15.43 -12.20
C ARG A 428 -28.71 -14.47 -11.56
N LEU A 429 -28.65 -13.16 -11.87
CA LEU A 429 -29.61 -12.12 -11.41
C LEU A 429 -31.01 -12.41 -12.00
N PRO A 430 -31.89 -13.13 -11.28
CA PRO A 430 -32.69 -12.62 -10.15
C PRO A 430 -32.46 -13.35 -8.81
N ALA A 431 -31.81 -14.52 -8.85
CA ALA A 431 -31.56 -15.33 -7.65
C ALA A 431 -30.61 -14.62 -6.67
N ALA A 432 -29.63 -13.85 -7.15
CA ALA A 432 -28.74 -13.07 -6.30
C ALA A 432 -29.47 -11.99 -5.47
N VAL A 433 -30.56 -11.42 -6.02
CA VAL A 433 -31.40 -10.46 -5.30
C VAL A 433 -32.29 -11.18 -4.29
N ASP A 434 -32.82 -12.36 -4.64
CA ASP A 434 -33.55 -13.22 -3.71
C ASP A 434 -32.65 -13.72 -2.57
N ASP A 435 -31.39 -14.05 -2.83
CA ASP A 435 -30.40 -14.45 -1.83
C ASP A 435 -30.06 -13.30 -0.88
N ALA A 436 -29.92 -12.07 -1.41
CA ALA A 436 -29.75 -10.87 -0.58
C ALA A 436 -30.98 -10.60 0.32
N ALA A 437 -32.19 -10.84 -0.18
CA ALA A 437 -33.40 -10.79 0.64
C ALA A 437 -33.44 -11.92 1.69
N GLY A 438 -32.96 -13.12 1.33
CA GLY A 438 -32.76 -14.24 2.25
C GLY A 438 -31.76 -13.91 3.37
N PHE A 439 -30.70 -13.15 3.07
CA PHE A 439 -29.76 -12.67 4.07
C PHE A 439 -30.42 -11.72 5.07
N LEU A 440 -31.28 -10.79 4.63
CA LEU A 440 -32.04 -9.96 5.56
C LEU A 440 -32.99 -10.77 6.45
N HIS A 441 -33.59 -11.84 5.92
CA HIS A 441 -34.39 -12.76 6.75
C HIS A 441 -33.53 -13.46 7.80
N TRP A 442 -32.37 -13.99 7.41
CA TRP A 442 -31.39 -14.57 8.33
C TRP A 442 -30.93 -13.58 9.40
N LEU A 443 -30.74 -12.30 9.04
CA LEU A 443 -30.36 -11.24 9.97
C LEU A 443 -31.47 -10.98 11.00
N ARG A 444 -32.74 -10.97 10.57
CA ARG A 444 -33.91 -10.84 11.47
C ARG A 444 -34.00 -11.99 12.45
N GLU A 445 -33.74 -13.23 12.02
CA GLU A 445 -33.71 -14.37 12.93
C GLU A 445 -32.63 -14.21 14.01
N ARG A 446 -31.44 -13.70 13.65
CA ARG A 446 -30.35 -13.46 14.62
C ARG A 446 -30.64 -12.30 15.57
N ALA A 447 -31.43 -11.32 15.15
CA ALA A 447 -31.85 -10.21 16.00
C ALA A 447 -32.82 -10.65 17.12
N VAL A 448 -33.51 -11.79 16.95
CA VAL A 448 -34.48 -12.33 17.91
C VAL A 448 -33.90 -13.50 18.71
N ASP A 449 -33.17 -14.41 18.06
CA ASP A 449 -32.56 -15.58 18.69
C ASP A 449 -31.08 -15.33 18.99
N GLY A 450 -30.77 -14.98 20.24
CA GLY A 450 -29.41 -14.83 20.75
C GLY A 450 -28.63 -16.15 20.96
N ASP A 451 -29.29 -17.30 20.80
CA ASP A 451 -28.68 -18.62 21.01
C ASP A 451 -28.20 -19.24 19.68
N GLY A 452 -26.86 -19.35 19.54
CA GLY A 452 -26.20 -20.04 18.42
C GLY A 452 -24.84 -19.46 18.03
N ASP A 453 -24.30 -19.88 16.87
CA ASP A 453 -23.01 -19.45 16.31
C ASP A 453 -22.89 -17.93 16.00
N GLY A 454 -23.93 -17.14 16.27
CA GLY A 454 -24.04 -15.70 15.96
C GLY A 454 -24.23 -14.78 17.18
N TRP A 455 -24.05 -15.27 18.42
CA TRP A 455 -24.24 -14.48 19.67
C TRP A 455 -23.50 -13.13 19.65
N TRP A 456 -22.30 -13.08 19.07
CA TRP A 456 -21.49 -11.86 18.95
C TRP A 456 -22.18 -10.75 18.16
N LEU A 457 -22.99 -11.10 17.16
CA LEU A 457 -23.71 -10.11 16.34
C LEU A 457 -24.88 -9.52 17.14
N ALA A 458 -25.54 -10.33 17.96
CA ALA A 458 -26.60 -9.89 18.88
C ALA A 458 -26.05 -8.92 19.95
N GLU A 459 -24.83 -9.14 20.44
CA GLU A 459 -24.19 -8.27 21.44
C GLU A 459 -23.59 -6.99 20.84
N ALA A 460 -23.02 -7.06 19.64
CA ALA A 460 -22.24 -5.96 19.06
C ALA A 460 -23.02 -5.06 18.09
N ALA A 461 -24.08 -5.58 17.44
CA ALA A 461 -24.78 -4.85 16.38
C ALA A 461 -26.07 -4.18 16.88
N ASP A 462 -26.26 -2.92 16.47
CA ASP A 462 -27.55 -2.22 16.58
C ASP A 462 -28.43 -2.58 15.38
N PHE A 463 -29.28 -3.59 15.52
CA PHE A 463 -30.24 -3.97 14.47
C PHE A 463 -31.31 -2.89 14.21
N GLY A 464 -31.47 -1.92 15.10
CA GLY A 464 -32.27 -0.72 14.87
C GLY A 464 -31.61 0.30 13.92
N ARG A 465 -30.36 0.06 13.52
CA ARG A 465 -29.53 0.95 12.69
C ARG A 465 -28.74 0.18 11.62
N VAL A 466 -29.46 -0.48 10.71
CA VAL A 466 -28.85 -1.25 9.61
C VAL A 466 -28.70 -0.42 8.34
N PHE A 467 -27.56 -0.51 7.68
CA PHE A 467 -27.29 0.09 6.37
C PHE A 467 -26.91 -1.00 5.37
N VAL A 468 -27.45 -0.91 4.15
CA VAL A 468 -27.14 -1.85 3.07
C VAL A 468 -26.22 -1.18 2.07
N THR A 469 -25.07 -1.78 1.79
CA THR A 469 -24.09 -1.25 0.84
C THR A 469 -23.66 -2.31 -0.17
N GLY A 470 -23.22 -1.87 -1.33
CA GLY A 470 -22.58 -2.73 -2.31
C GLY A 470 -21.93 -1.93 -3.43
N ASP A 471 -20.84 -2.47 -3.98
CA ASP A 471 -20.13 -1.90 -5.12
C ASP A 471 -20.53 -2.55 -6.44
N SER A 472 -20.58 -1.73 -7.50
CA SER A 472 -20.83 -2.21 -8.85
C SER A 472 -22.11 -3.07 -8.92
N ALA A 473 -21.99 -4.37 -9.21
CA ALA A 473 -23.13 -5.30 -9.19
C ALA A 473 -23.82 -5.37 -7.81
N GLY A 474 -23.06 -5.29 -6.72
CA GLY A 474 -23.58 -5.21 -5.35
C GLY A 474 -24.43 -3.95 -5.12
N GLY A 475 -24.05 -2.82 -5.71
CA GLY A 475 -24.85 -1.59 -5.69
C GLY A 475 -26.17 -1.74 -6.43
N THR A 476 -26.18 -2.49 -7.55
CA THR A 476 -27.42 -2.81 -8.27
C THR A 476 -28.33 -3.74 -7.42
N ILE A 477 -27.75 -4.72 -6.73
CA ILE A 477 -28.50 -5.59 -5.81
C ILE A 477 -29.07 -4.80 -4.63
N ALA A 478 -28.28 -3.90 -4.03
CA ALA A 478 -28.73 -3.03 -2.94
C ALA A 478 -29.91 -2.13 -3.36
N HIS A 479 -29.88 -1.58 -4.58
CA HIS A 479 -31.02 -0.88 -5.16
C HIS A 479 -32.28 -1.75 -5.22
N HIS A 480 -32.20 -2.96 -5.79
CA HIS A 480 -33.37 -3.84 -5.91
C HIS A 480 -33.91 -4.28 -4.55
N LEU A 481 -33.03 -4.44 -3.57
CA LEU A 481 -33.42 -4.71 -2.19
C LEU A 481 -34.18 -3.52 -1.58
N ALA A 482 -33.73 -2.29 -1.84
CA ALA A 482 -34.42 -1.07 -1.41
C ALA A 482 -35.81 -0.96 -2.02
N VAL A 483 -35.92 -1.18 -3.33
CA VAL A 483 -37.20 -1.13 -4.05
C VAL A 483 -38.16 -2.20 -3.55
N ARG A 484 -37.68 -3.43 -3.34
CA ARG A 484 -38.49 -4.54 -2.82
C ARG A 484 -38.96 -4.27 -1.40
N ALA A 485 -38.07 -3.80 -0.52
CA ALA A 485 -38.41 -3.46 0.86
C ALA A 485 -39.42 -2.31 0.93
N GLY A 486 -39.20 -1.23 0.18
CA GLY A 486 -40.11 -0.08 0.12
C GLY A 486 -41.49 -0.41 -0.44
N SER A 487 -41.53 -1.25 -1.47
CA SER A 487 -42.80 -1.72 -2.04
C SER A 487 -43.56 -2.66 -1.10
N ALA A 488 -42.85 -3.45 -0.29
CA ALA A 488 -43.44 -4.35 0.69
C ALA A 488 -43.88 -3.63 1.97
N ALA A 489 -43.13 -2.62 2.44
CA ALA A 489 -43.50 -1.79 3.60
C ALA A 489 -44.81 -1.01 3.34
N ALA A 490 -45.00 -0.53 2.10
CA ALA A 490 -46.28 0.03 1.65
C ALA A 490 -47.44 -1.00 1.65
N ALA A 491 -47.13 -2.30 1.67
CA ALA A 491 -48.11 -3.40 1.65
C ALA A 491 -48.31 -4.09 3.01
N ALA A 492 -47.36 -4.01 3.95
CA ALA A 492 -47.43 -4.63 5.27
C ALA A 492 -46.53 -3.90 6.28
N ALA A 493 -47.13 -3.05 7.12
CA ALA A 493 -46.46 -2.53 8.31
C ALA A 493 -46.54 -3.58 9.42
N ALA A 494 -45.47 -4.38 9.58
CA ALA A 494 -45.29 -5.18 10.79
C ALA A 494 -44.66 -4.25 11.86
N PRO A 495 -45.37 -3.92 12.95
CA PRO A 495 -44.90 -2.94 13.95
C PRO A 495 -43.65 -3.36 14.73
N ASP A 496 -43.24 -4.62 14.61
CA ASP A 496 -42.23 -5.27 15.46
C ASP A 496 -41.06 -5.85 14.64
N ASP A 497 -40.70 -5.30 13.48
CA ASP A 497 -39.50 -5.75 12.74
C ASP A 497 -38.24 -5.43 13.57
N PRO A 498 -37.48 -6.44 14.04
CA PRO A 498 -36.29 -6.23 14.85
C PRO A 498 -35.14 -5.59 14.07
N VAL A 499 -35.23 -5.55 12.73
CA VAL A 499 -34.22 -4.96 11.85
C VAL A 499 -34.76 -3.72 11.15
N ALA A 500 -34.20 -2.55 11.46
CA ALA A 500 -34.54 -1.29 10.82
C ALA A 500 -33.45 -0.84 9.85
N ILE A 501 -33.74 -0.93 8.54
CA ILE A 501 -32.86 -0.41 7.49
C ILE A 501 -32.99 1.12 7.43
N ARG A 502 -31.90 1.83 7.72
CA ARG A 502 -31.83 3.29 7.82
C ARG A 502 -31.29 3.96 6.57
N GLY A 503 -30.64 3.22 5.69
CA GLY A 503 -30.16 3.76 4.42
C GLY A 503 -29.48 2.75 3.53
N TYR A 504 -29.30 3.15 2.27
CA TYR A 504 -28.61 2.39 1.24
C TYR A 504 -27.42 3.19 0.73
N VAL A 505 -26.29 2.51 0.50
CA VAL A 505 -25.08 3.10 -0.07
C VAL A 505 -24.76 2.36 -1.36
N LEU A 506 -24.97 3.02 -2.50
CA LEU A 506 -24.75 2.46 -3.82
C LEU A 506 -23.39 2.93 -4.33
N LEU A 507 -22.38 2.08 -4.24
CA LEU A 507 -21.03 2.42 -4.67
C LEU A 507 -20.89 2.13 -6.16
N MET A 508 -20.89 3.17 -7.00
CA MET A 508 -20.70 3.07 -8.46
C MET A 508 -21.61 1.99 -9.08
N PRO A 509 -22.95 2.06 -8.89
CA PRO A 509 -23.85 0.97 -9.21
C PRO A 509 -23.76 0.58 -10.69
N PHE A 510 -23.66 -0.71 -10.94
CA PHE A 510 -23.52 -1.30 -12.26
C PHE A 510 -24.83 -1.30 -13.04
N PHE A 511 -25.49 -0.15 -13.23
CA PHE A 511 -26.73 -0.06 -13.99
C PHE A 511 -26.49 -0.23 -15.50
N GLY A 512 -27.51 -0.74 -16.20
CA GLY A 512 -27.53 -0.98 -17.63
C GLY A 512 -28.49 -0.05 -18.38
N GLY A 513 -28.49 -0.20 -19.70
CA GLY A 513 -29.47 0.38 -20.62
C GLY A 513 -29.00 0.21 -22.06
N VAL A 514 -29.91 -0.09 -23.00
CA VAL A 514 -29.51 -0.34 -24.39
C VAL A 514 -28.85 0.91 -25.00
N SER A 515 -29.47 2.07 -24.78
CA SER A 515 -28.90 3.37 -25.16
C SER A 515 -27.66 3.70 -24.33
N ARG A 516 -26.59 4.11 -25.01
CA ARG A 516 -25.34 4.49 -24.36
C ARG A 516 -25.40 5.90 -23.81
N THR A 517 -24.86 6.10 -22.61
CA THR A 517 -24.59 7.43 -22.07
C THR A 517 -23.33 8.04 -22.72
N PRO A 518 -23.12 9.36 -22.61
CA PRO A 518 -21.85 9.98 -23.00
C PRO A 518 -20.62 9.34 -22.33
N SER A 519 -20.68 9.07 -21.02
CA SER A 519 -19.61 8.41 -20.27
C SER A 519 -19.29 6.99 -20.77
N GLU A 520 -20.31 6.24 -21.19
CA GLU A 520 -20.13 4.92 -21.82
C GLU A 520 -19.52 5.05 -23.22
N ALA A 521 -20.04 5.94 -24.05
CA ALA A 521 -19.57 6.14 -25.42
C ALA A 521 -18.14 6.67 -25.50
N GLY A 522 -17.74 7.49 -24.52
CA GLY A 522 -16.38 8.02 -24.37
C GLY A 522 -15.44 7.14 -23.56
N CYS A 523 -15.88 5.96 -23.12
CA CYS A 523 -15.06 5.09 -22.28
C CYS A 523 -13.84 4.55 -23.07
N PRO A 524 -12.61 4.72 -22.56
CA PRO A 524 -11.43 4.16 -23.20
C PRO A 524 -11.47 2.62 -23.22
N ALA A 525 -10.91 1.99 -24.26
CA ALA A 525 -10.94 0.53 -24.38
C ALA A 525 -9.97 -0.17 -23.39
N GLU A 526 -8.96 0.57 -22.94
CA GLU A 526 -7.86 0.12 -22.11
C GLU A 526 -8.16 0.10 -20.61
N VAL A 527 -9.25 0.74 -20.17
CA VAL A 527 -9.64 0.70 -18.76
C VAL A 527 -10.26 -0.66 -18.42
N PHE A 528 -10.12 -1.08 -17.16
CA PHE A 528 -10.53 -2.42 -16.72
C PHE A 528 -12.00 -2.73 -17.05
N LEU A 529 -12.92 -1.91 -16.53
CA LEU A 529 -14.29 -1.94 -16.99
C LEU A 529 -14.35 -1.11 -18.28
N ASN A 530 -14.41 -1.79 -19.42
CA ASN A 530 -14.64 -1.20 -20.75
C ASN A 530 -15.98 -1.69 -21.34
N LEU A 531 -16.36 -1.15 -22.50
CA LEU A 531 -17.65 -1.46 -23.13
C LEU A 531 -17.83 -2.95 -23.47
N ASP A 532 -16.78 -3.64 -23.92
CA ASP A 532 -16.85 -5.08 -24.23
C ASP A 532 -17.17 -5.88 -22.97
N LEU A 533 -16.42 -5.62 -21.90
CA LEU A 533 -16.59 -6.34 -20.64
C LEU A 533 -17.95 -6.04 -20.01
N PHE A 534 -18.40 -4.78 -20.07
CA PHE A 534 -19.71 -4.35 -19.61
C PHE A 534 -20.86 -5.09 -20.32
N ASP A 535 -20.81 -5.18 -21.65
CA ASP A 535 -21.84 -5.88 -22.44
C ASP A 535 -21.85 -7.38 -22.17
N ARG A 536 -20.66 -7.98 -22.03
CA ARG A 536 -20.53 -9.40 -21.74
C ARG A 536 -21.00 -9.75 -20.33
N PHE A 537 -20.66 -8.96 -19.33
CA PHE A 537 -21.17 -9.12 -17.97
C PHE A 537 -22.68 -9.07 -17.91
N TRP A 538 -23.29 -8.13 -18.64
CA TRP A 538 -24.75 -8.07 -18.69
C TRP A 538 -25.39 -9.23 -19.43
N ARG A 539 -24.84 -9.61 -20.59
CA ARG A 539 -25.32 -10.76 -21.36
C ARG A 539 -25.28 -12.07 -20.56
N LEU A 540 -24.26 -12.25 -19.71
CA LEU A 540 -24.11 -13.44 -18.87
C LEU A 540 -24.96 -13.39 -17.59
N SER A 541 -25.24 -12.19 -17.10
CA SER A 541 -26.03 -11.97 -15.88
C SER A 541 -27.54 -12.03 -16.11
N LEU A 542 -28.00 -11.60 -17.28
CA LEU A 542 -29.42 -11.53 -17.62
C LEU A 542 -29.97 -12.85 -18.21
N PRO A 543 -31.29 -13.05 -18.19
CA PRO A 543 -31.92 -14.16 -18.90
C PRO A 543 -31.53 -14.19 -20.38
N PRO A 544 -31.34 -15.37 -21.00
CA PRO A 544 -31.04 -15.46 -22.43
C PRO A 544 -32.07 -14.70 -23.28
N GLY A 545 -31.59 -13.81 -24.15
CA GLY A 545 -32.44 -12.97 -25.02
C GLY A 545 -32.91 -11.65 -24.39
N ALA A 546 -32.68 -11.42 -23.10
CA ALA A 546 -32.94 -10.14 -22.47
C ALA A 546 -31.87 -9.10 -22.87
N THR A 547 -32.27 -7.83 -22.89
CA THR A 547 -31.39 -6.70 -23.17
C THR A 547 -31.02 -5.96 -21.88
N ARG A 548 -30.09 -5.01 -21.96
CA ARG A 548 -29.70 -4.16 -20.83
C ARG A 548 -30.81 -3.19 -20.37
N ASP A 549 -31.95 -3.13 -21.05
CA ASP A 549 -33.16 -2.43 -20.60
C ASP A 549 -34.06 -3.29 -19.70
N HIS A 550 -33.68 -4.55 -19.46
CA HIS A 550 -34.36 -5.41 -18.51
C HIS A 550 -34.42 -4.73 -17.12
N PRO A 551 -35.54 -4.86 -16.37
CA PRO A 551 -35.71 -4.15 -15.09
C PRO A 551 -34.64 -4.41 -14.04
N MET A 552 -34.00 -5.59 -14.08
CA MET A 552 -32.87 -5.91 -13.19
C MET A 552 -31.58 -5.16 -13.53
N ALA A 553 -31.44 -4.70 -14.77
CA ALA A 553 -30.27 -3.95 -15.22
C ALA A 553 -30.51 -2.44 -15.23
N ASN A 554 -31.65 -2.00 -15.73
CA ASN A 554 -31.96 -0.59 -15.90
C ASN A 554 -33.09 -0.17 -14.95
N PRO A 555 -32.81 0.55 -13.84
CA PRO A 555 -33.84 0.98 -12.89
C PRO A 555 -34.95 1.86 -13.51
N PHE A 556 -34.65 2.52 -14.64
CA PHE A 556 -35.57 3.41 -15.34
C PHE A 556 -35.79 2.99 -16.80
N GLY A 557 -35.61 1.69 -17.07
CA GLY A 557 -35.89 1.10 -18.37
C GLY A 557 -37.38 1.17 -18.73
N PRO A 558 -37.72 0.97 -20.01
CA PRO A 558 -39.11 0.98 -20.49
C PRO A 558 -40.01 -0.03 -19.77
N ASP A 559 -39.44 -1.15 -19.34
CA ASP A 559 -40.15 -2.23 -18.65
C ASP A 559 -40.01 -2.15 -17.11
N SER A 560 -39.32 -1.14 -16.60
CA SER A 560 -39.01 -1.02 -15.17
C SER A 560 -40.19 -0.44 -14.39
N PRO A 561 -40.49 -0.96 -13.19
CA PRO A 561 -41.56 -0.43 -12.35
C PRO A 561 -41.35 1.05 -12.00
N ALA A 562 -42.44 1.82 -11.93
CA ALA A 562 -42.39 3.20 -11.46
C ALA A 562 -41.95 3.28 -9.99
N MET A 563 -41.05 4.21 -9.67
CA MET A 563 -40.51 4.38 -8.32
C MET A 563 -41.24 5.45 -7.49
N ASP A 564 -42.18 6.20 -8.08
CA ASP A 564 -42.92 7.26 -7.41
C ASP A 564 -43.60 6.77 -6.12
N GLY A 565 -44.25 5.60 -6.18
CA GLY A 565 -44.95 4.98 -5.05
C GLY A 565 -44.09 4.17 -4.10
N VAL A 566 -42.79 4.04 -4.35
CA VAL A 566 -41.88 3.21 -3.52
C VAL A 566 -41.28 4.06 -2.41
N GLU A 567 -41.53 3.70 -1.15
CA GLU A 567 -40.88 4.37 -0.02
C GLU A 567 -39.41 3.93 0.09
N LEU A 568 -38.48 4.88 -0.06
CA LEU A 568 -37.05 4.61 0.02
C LEU A 568 -36.46 5.30 1.26
N PRO A 569 -35.73 4.58 2.12
CA PRO A 569 -34.81 5.20 3.07
C PRO A 569 -33.78 6.08 2.35
N PRO A 570 -33.06 6.95 3.07
CA PRO A 570 -31.93 7.69 2.51
C PRO A 570 -31.01 6.83 1.65
N VAL A 571 -30.62 7.36 0.48
CA VAL A 571 -29.70 6.68 -0.45
C VAL A 571 -28.49 7.56 -0.70
N LEU A 572 -27.29 7.06 -0.42
CA LEU A 572 -26.04 7.64 -0.91
C LEU A 572 -25.67 6.96 -2.22
N VAL A 573 -25.53 7.72 -3.30
CA VAL A 573 -25.07 7.26 -4.61
C VAL A 573 -23.67 7.80 -4.84
N VAL A 574 -22.72 6.92 -5.14
CA VAL A 574 -21.33 7.29 -5.39
C VAL A 574 -21.00 7.11 -6.86
N ALA A 575 -20.35 8.10 -7.46
CA ALA A 575 -19.90 8.06 -8.84
C ALA A 575 -18.43 8.50 -8.96
N GLY A 576 -17.67 7.83 -9.83
CA GLY A 576 -16.30 8.24 -10.17
C GLY A 576 -16.31 9.13 -11.40
N GLY A 577 -15.50 10.20 -11.38
CA GLY A 577 -15.43 11.19 -12.45
C GLY A 577 -14.98 10.62 -13.80
N LEU A 578 -14.19 9.54 -13.78
CA LEU A 578 -13.68 8.84 -14.97
C LEU A 578 -14.32 7.44 -15.17
N ASP A 579 -15.38 7.14 -14.44
CA ASP A 579 -16.13 5.89 -14.58
C ASP A 579 -17.08 5.96 -15.79
N MET A 580 -17.13 4.88 -16.60
CA MET A 580 -18.12 4.77 -17.67
C MET A 580 -19.56 4.80 -17.13
N LEU A 581 -19.78 4.37 -15.90
CA LEU A 581 -21.10 4.32 -15.27
C LEU A 581 -21.48 5.62 -14.58
N ARG A 582 -20.60 6.64 -14.61
CA ARG A 582 -20.83 7.94 -14.00
C ARG A 582 -22.20 8.50 -14.37
N ASP A 583 -22.49 8.65 -15.66
CA ASP A 583 -23.74 9.29 -16.09
C ASP A 583 -24.97 8.48 -15.67
N ARG A 584 -24.87 7.15 -15.55
CA ARG A 584 -25.97 6.31 -15.04
C ARG A 584 -26.19 6.52 -13.55
N ALA A 585 -25.12 6.62 -12.75
CA ALA A 585 -25.22 6.88 -11.32
C ALA A 585 -25.77 8.30 -11.05
N VAL A 586 -25.31 9.29 -11.81
CA VAL A 586 -25.79 10.68 -11.74
C VAL A 586 -27.26 10.77 -12.15
N ASP A 587 -27.65 10.25 -13.32
CA ASP A 587 -29.05 10.24 -13.78
C ASP A 587 -29.96 9.52 -12.77
N TYR A 588 -29.47 8.45 -12.15
CA TYR A 588 -30.21 7.76 -11.10
C TYR A 588 -30.46 8.65 -9.87
N ALA A 589 -29.43 9.32 -9.36
CA ALA A 589 -29.56 10.21 -8.22
C ALA A 589 -30.45 11.43 -8.55
N GLU A 590 -30.31 12.01 -9.73
CA GLU A 590 -31.12 13.13 -10.19
C GLU A 590 -32.61 12.76 -10.29
N ARG A 591 -32.93 11.59 -10.84
CA ARG A 591 -34.33 11.11 -10.92
C ARG A 591 -34.93 10.83 -9.55
N LEU A 592 -34.18 10.21 -8.64
CA LEU A 592 -34.64 10.03 -7.26
C LEU A 592 -34.91 11.38 -6.57
N SER A 593 -34.01 12.35 -6.77
CA SER A 593 -34.16 13.70 -6.23
C SER A 593 -35.40 14.40 -6.80
N ALA A 594 -35.62 14.30 -8.12
CA ALA A 594 -36.79 14.84 -8.80
C ALA A 594 -38.11 14.19 -8.32
N MET A 595 -38.07 12.92 -7.91
CA MET A 595 -39.19 12.22 -7.27
C MET A 595 -39.36 12.56 -5.78
N GLY A 596 -38.54 13.46 -5.23
CA GLY A 596 -38.57 13.86 -3.82
C GLY A 596 -38.06 12.77 -2.85
N LYS A 597 -37.30 11.78 -3.34
CA LYS A 597 -36.70 10.75 -2.50
C LYS A 597 -35.44 11.29 -1.80
N PRO A 598 -35.14 10.86 -0.56
CA PRO A 598 -33.95 11.29 0.15
C PRO A 598 -32.70 10.67 -0.48
N VAL A 599 -31.99 11.43 -1.31
CA VAL A 599 -30.80 10.96 -2.03
C VAL A 599 -29.66 11.97 -1.92
N GLU A 600 -28.46 11.46 -1.68
CA GLU A 600 -27.19 12.19 -1.73
C GLU A 600 -26.35 11.62 -2.88
N LEU A 601 -25.75 12.50 -3.69
CA LEU A 601 -24.80 12.12 -4.73
C LEU A 601 -23.40 12.58 -4.30
N ALA A 602 -22.46 11.64 -4.24
CA ALA A 602 -21.04 11.93 -4.00
C ALA A 602 -20.23 11.58 -5.26
N GLU A 603 -19.72 12.61 -5.94
CA GLU A 603 -18.86 12.46 -7.10
C GLU A 603 -17.38 12.61 -6.73
N PHE A 604 -16.56 11.64 -7.14
CA PHE A 604 -15.12 11.64 -6.90
C PHE A 604 -14.38 11.98 -8.19
N ALA A 605 -13.97 13.25 -8.33
CA ALA A 605 -13.34 13.74 -9.54
C ALA A 605 -12.03 12.99 -9.83
N GLY A 606 -11.84 12.54 -11.06
CA GLY A 606 -10.63 11.82 -11.47
C GLY A 606 -10.62 10.32 -11.16
N GLU A 607 -11.65 9.78 -10.50
CA GLU A 607 -11.66 8.38 -10.09
C GLU A 607 -12.31 7.43 -11.11
N HIS A 608 -11.71 6.24 -11.28
CA HIS A 608 -12.19 5.17 -12.15
C HIS A 608 -13.11 4.17 -11.42
N HIS A 609 -13.78 3.31 -12.19
CA HIS A 609 -14.66 2.26 -11.65
C HIS A 609 -13.93 1.39 -10.61
N GLY A 610 -14.48 1.30 -9.40
CA GLY A 610 -13.96 0.50 -8.31
C GLY A 610 -12.66 1.04 -7.67
N PHE A 611 -12.38 2.34 -7.75
CA PHE A 611 -11.14 2.94 -7.19
C PHE A 611 -10.87 2.56 -5.73
N PHE A 612 -11.90 2.39 -4.91
CA PHE A 612 -11.79 1.98 -3.51
C PHE A 612 -11.51 0.48 -3.33
N THR A 613 -11.91 -0.37 -4.28
CA THR A 613 -11.61 -1.81 -4.26
C THR A 613 -10.21 -2.07 -4.83
N LEU A 614 -9.81 -1.32 -5.86
CA LEU A 614 -8.51 -1.43 -6.51
C LEU A 614 -7.40 -0.67 -5.77
N GLY A 615 -7.77 0.36 -4.99
CA GLY A 615 -6.87 1.19 -4.19
C GLY A 615 -7.48 1.56 -2.83
N PRO A 616 -7.74 0.58 -1.95
CA PRO A 616 -8.40 0.82 -0.64
C PRO A 616 -7.63 1.75 0.30
N GLY A 617 -6.33 1.96 0.06
CA GLY A 617 -5.49 2.90 0.81
C GLY A 617 -5.30 4.28 0.15
N SER A 618 -6.04 4.59 -0.92
CA SER A 618 -5.98 5.90 -1.59
C SER A 618 -6.68 7.00 -0.80
N ASP A 619 -6.27 8.25 -1.00
CA ASP A 619 -6.93 9.43 -0.42
C ASP A 619 -8.42 9.46 -0.79
N ALA A 620 -8.76 9.18 -2.05
CA ALA A 620 -10.14 9.08 -2.51
C ALA A 620 -10.93 7.98 -1.78
N ALA A 621 -10.33 6.82 -1.50
CA ALA A 621 -10.98 5.78 -0.70
C ALA A 621 -11.21 6.23 0.75
N GLY A 622 -10.27 6.97 1.34
CA GLY A 622 -10.43 7.60 2.66
C GLY A 622 -11.56 8.64 2.68
N GLU A 623 -11.62 9.49 1.66
CA GLU A 623 -12.69 10.48 1.47
C GLU A 623 -14.06 9.80 1.29
N LEU A 624 -14.11 8.69 0.55
CA LEU A 624 -15.30 7.86 0.41
C LEU A 624 -15.74 7.28 1.74
N ILE A 625 -14.83 6.68 2.52
CA ILE A 625 -15.15 6.16 3.85
C ILE A 625 -15.68 7.28 4.75
N ALA A 626 -15.09 8.47 4.69
CA ALA A 626 -15.58 9.63 5.44
C ALA A 626 -16.98 10.08 4.97
N ALA A 627 -17.28 10.01 3.67
CA ALA A 627 -18.61 10.30 3.15
C ALA A 627 -19.65 9.28 3.62
N VAL A 628 -19.32 7.98 3.57
CA VAL A 628 -20.18 6.92 4.08
C VAL A 628 -20.43 7.07 5.58
N ALA A 629 -19.38 7.36 6.37
CA ALA A 629 -19.51 7.60 7.82
C ALA A 629 -20.45 8.77 8.13
N ARG A 630 -20.28 9.91 7.44
CA ARG A 630 -21.18 11.07 7.59
C ARG A 630 -22.62 10.71 7.24
N PHE A 631 -22.83 9.99 6.15
CA PHE A 631 -24.16 9.55 5.73
C PHE A 631 -24.82 8.65 6.78
N VAL A 632 -24.08 7.68 7.31
CA VAL A 632 -24.53 6.77 8.37
C VAL A 632 -24.92 7.53 9.65
N ASP A 633 -24.18 8.57 10.01
CA ASP A 633 -24.46 9.41 11.19
C ASP A 633 -25.66 10.34 11.01
N VAL A 634 -25.85 10.90 9.81
CA VAL A 634 -26.98 11.79 9.52
C VAL A 634 -28.29 11.02 9.37
N ALA A 635 -28.27 9.88 8.67
CA ALA A 635 -29.46 9.10 8.37
C ALA A 635 -30.08 8.45 9.62
N ALA A 636 -29.27 8.17 10.64
CA ALA A 636 -29.73 7.66 11.93
C ALA A 636 -28.71 8.01 13.01
N PRO A 637 -28.82 9.16 13.70
CA PRO A 637 -27.87 9.51 14.76
C PRO A 637 -27.97 8.51 15.93
N PRO A 638 -26.85 8.18 16.61
CA PRO A 638 -26.88 7.29 17.76
C PRO A 638 -27.78 7.87 18.88
N PRO A 639 -28.42 7.02 19.70
CA PRO A 639 -29.17 7.48 20.86
C PRO A 639 -28.25 8.29 21.79
N LYS A 640 -28.77 9.43 22.28
CA LYS A 640 -28.06 10.37 23.15
C LYS A 640 -27.73 9.81 24.52
#